data_AF-A0A0F9V5E4-F1
#
_entry.id   AF-A0A0F9V5E4-F1
#
_cell.length_a   1.000
_cell.length_b   1.000
_cell.length_c   1.000
_cell.angle_alpha   90.00
_cell.angle_beta   90.00
_cell.angle_gamma   90.00
#
_symmetry.space_group_name_H-M   'P 1'
#
loop_
_entity.id
_entity.type
_entity.pdbx_description
1 polymer ?
#
loop_
_entity_poly.entity_id
_entity_poly.type
_entity_poly.pdbx_seq_one_letter_code
_entity_poly.pdbx_strand_id
1 'polypeptide(L)'
;MLPMISQLPSGLAARNPLWPEARWNLTGLFVHDLLTLQVFSLLHERFGCPLKFDSIHGAPDVPWNCGRFSFTPAPTAQALEAMLRTFNDVGIGVFFTFSNHLLDKNDLDDRACNRLLESIDNGLGLNGVILASDLLYDHIRRRHPELKLTASIIKVTEERGRGNVAYYQSVLPRFDSVMVHPDDGFNCEVLDQLDRDKIEIMVNENCAFQCPNRVKDYEVMAQVLKAGGLPGPDNPYMVMERRHCRMPLKKLTSAIQSCNFPTAQMVRVYEMGFRRFKLQGRQDMPATFLFSLLRFAIEPDILAPVIYKAFISGRVSRLAAEAVTKTRAAYQRAPDAARAAGGDEARQGDLAPPRPMIVQAPVVAGDGLPTGAETRHPLWPDARWTIEGMATHGRLIREMLALLADRFDGRPNVERVCGGGPGAGWNGARQSGAGGMNMELWARTVRQFNDMGVGVRCLFNDTRIASADLNDDMGNRILEILDDGSGLNGVGLASDVLADHIRSRHPGLKLTASAVKTIVEGGGGRVEHYQSLAKRFDTVALCSEDGFDEDLLAQLDRDRIEILVNDDAPWCGAADGAPKGSADRRAMPMSALDADVRSRNFTTAELKRVYDLGYRRFRLQSAGRNPNLFLYDILRYTLEPNLLLPVVFKSFTNDWAREQASVALDGTGLQASQSP
;
A
#
# COMPACT_ATOMS: atom_id res chain seq x y z
N MET A 1 30.10 -0.22 8.41
CA MET A 1 29.08 -1.07 7.77
C MET A 1 27.98 -1.30 8.78
N LEU A 2 26.74 -0.90 8.48
CA LEU A 2 25.59 -1.40 9.24
C LEU A 2 25.40 -2.87 8.84
N PRO A 3 25.23 -3.80 9.78
CA PRO A 3 25.06 -5.21 9.47
C PRO A 3 23.79 -5.41 8.64
N MET A 4 23.84 -6.37 7.72
CA MET A 4 22.68 -6.81 6.97
C MET A 4 21.62 -7.35 7.93
N ILE A 5 20.41 -6.81 7.88
CA ILE A 5 19.32 -7.21 8.76
C ILE A 5 18.85 -8.60 8.32
N SER A 6 18.94 -9.63 9.17
CA SER A 6 18.51 -10.99 8.80
C SER A 6 17.09 -11.35 9.21
N GLN A 7 16.46 -10.52 10.05
CA GLN A 7 15.16 -10.79 10.69
C GLN A 7 14.13 -9.70 10.38
N LEU A 8 12.85 -10.01 10.53
CA LEU A 8 11.80 -9.00 10.43
C LEU A 8 11.76 -8.14 11.71
N PRO A 9 11.45 -6.83 11.59
CA PRO A 9 11.29 -5.98 12.76
C PRO A 9 10.20 -6.51 13.70
N SER A 10 10.50 -6.57 14.99
CA SER A 10 9.63 -7.05 16.07
C SER A 10 9.71 -6.12 17.29
N GLY A 11 8.82 -6.27 18.26
CA GLY A 11 8.75 -5.40 19.44
C GLY A 11 8.57 -3.94 19.06
N LEU A 12 9.35 -3.04 19.69
CA LEU A 12 9.34 -1.62 19.34
C LEU A 12 9.86 -1.34 17.92
N ALA A 13 10.76 -2.17 17.38
CA ALA A 13 11.29 -2.00 16.03
C ALA A 13 10.24 -2.25 14.94
N ALA A 14 9.14 -2.96 15.25
CA ALA A 14 8.02 -3.14 14.33
C ALA A 14 7.16 -1.88 14.15
N ARG A 15 7.24 -0.91 15.07
CA ARG A 15 6.55 0.38 14.90
C ARG A 15 7.24 1.23 13.84
N ASN A 16 6.54 2.24 13.34
CA ASN A 16 7.18 3.21 12.47
C ASN A 16 8.31 3.95 13.23
N PRO A 17 9.57 3.91 12.76
CA PRO A 17 10.71 4.44 13.50
C PRO A 17 10.75 5.98 13.54
N LEU A 18 10.01 6.67 12.67
CA LEU A 18 9.96 8.13 12.63
C LEU A 18 8.95 8.73 13.62
N TRP A 19 7.92 7.98 14.00
CA TRP A 19 6.91 8.40 14.99
C TRP A 19 6.46 7.21 15.87
N PRO A 20 7.39 6.64 16.66
CA PRO A 20 7.16 5.38 17.37
C PRO A 20 6.11 5.45 18.47
N GLU A 21 5.73 6.65 18.92
CA GLU A 21 4.69 6.87 19.94
C GLU A 21 3.35 7.33 19.35
N ALA A 22 3.20 7.29 18.02
CA ALA A 22 1.94 7.66 17.38
C ALA A 22 0.79 6.75 17.84
N ARG A 23 -0.33 7.39 18.15
CA ARG A 23 -1.60 6.77 18.55
C ARG A 23 -2.62 7.01 17.45
N TRP A 24 -3.32 5.95 17.04
CA TRP A 24 -4.13 5.96 15.83
C TRP A 24 -5.62 5.85 16.12
N ASN A 25 -6.39 6.76 15.52
CA ASN A 25 -7.83 6.67 15.35
C ASN A 25 -8.13 6.22 13.89
N LEU A 26 -8.61 5.00 13.71
CA LEU A 26 -8.78 4.39 12.40
C LEU A 26 -10.23 4.52 11.92
N THR A 27 -10.48 5.10 10.75
CA THR A 27 -11.80 4.94 10.15
C THR A 27 -11.92 3.52 9.59
N GLY A 28 -12.98 2.81 9.93
CA GLY A 28 -13.15 1.43 9.46
C GLY A 28 -14.26 0.65 10.14
N LEU A 29 -14.87 1.18 11.19
CA LEU A 29 -15.99 0.51 11.84
C LEU A 29 -17.10 0.25 10.80
N PHE A 30 -17.62 -0.99 10.78
CA PHE A 30 -18.61 -1.51 9.83
C PHE A 30 -18.13 -1.82 8.39
N VAL A 31 -16.88 -1.52 8.04
CA VAL A 31 -16.38 -1.72 6.65
C VAL A 31 -15.04 -2.46 6.61
N HIS A 32 -14.12 -2.09 7.49
CA HIS A 32 -12.77 -2.64 7.62
C HIS A 32 -12.47 -3.10 9.05
N ASP A 33 -13.49 -3.29 9.85
CA ASP A 33 -13.42 -3.72 11.25
C ASP A 33 -12.69 -5.07 11.40
N LEU A 34 -13.11 -6.08 10.64
CA LEU A 34 -12.46 -7.40 10.67
C LEU A 34 -10.99 -7.32 10.24
N LEU A 35 -10.70 -6.62 9.14
CA LEU A 35 -9.34 -6.43 8.64
C LEU A 35 -8.47 -5.68 9.66
N THR A 36 -8.99 -4.63 10.28
CA THR A 36 -8.30 -3.86 11.33
C THR A 36 -7.93 -4.75 12.50
N LEU A 37 -8.90 -5.54 13.00
CA LEU A 37 -8.69 -6.45 14.12
C LEU A 37 -7.69 -7.55 13.78
N GLN A 38 -7.76 -8.10 12.57
CA GLN A 38 -6.83 -9.12 12.07
C GLN A 38 -5.39 -8.59 11.97
N VAL A 39 -5.20 -7.40 11.38
CA VAL A 39 -3.88 -6.77 11.28
C VAL A 39 -3.32 -6.45 12.67
N PHE A 40 -4.13 -5.82 13.53
CA PHE A 40 -3.74 -5.50 14.91
C PHE A 40 -3.29 -6.74 15.67
N SER A 41 -4.13 -7.80 15.65
CA SER A 41 -3.88 -9.01 16.42
C SER A 41 -2.67 -9.79 15.89
N LEU A 42 -2.49 -9.81 14.58
CA LEU A 42 -1.33 -10.44 13.95
C LEU A 42 -0.03 -9.72 14.33
N LEU A 43 -0.01 -8.38 14.25
CA LEU A 43 1.15 -7.56 14.63
C LEU A 43 1.48 -7.74 16.11
N HIS A 44 0.46 -7.78 16.98
CA HIS A 44 0.66 -7.99 18.40
C HIS A 44 1.20 -9.40 18.70
N GLU A 45 0.56 -10.45 18.17
CA GLU A 45 0.85 -11.82 18.56
C GLU A 45 2.07 -12.43 17.86
N ARG A 46 2.34 -12.08 16.60
CA ARG A 46 3.50 -12.62 15.85
C ARG A 46 4.75 -11.74 15.94
N PHE A 47 4.57 -10.43 16.00
CA PHE A 47 5.69 -9.49 16.00
C PHE A 47 5.91 -8.82 17.36
N GLY A 48 5.08 -9.10 18.37
CA GLY A 48 5.17 -8.42 19.66
C GLY A 48 5.03 -6.89 19.53
N CYS A 49 4.43 -6.41 18.43
CA CYS A 49 4.39 -4.99 18.13
C CYS A 49 3.42 -4.30 19.08
N PRO A 50 3.87 -3.35 19.93
CA PRO A 50 3.00 -2.69 20.90
C PRO A 50 2.24 -1.54 20.23
N LEU A 51 1.63 -1.76 19.07
CA LEU A 51 0.97 -0.70 18.29
C LEU A 51 -0.22 -0.11 19.06
N LYS A 52 -0.36 1.22 19.06
CA LYS A 52 -1.42 1.92 19.81
C LYS A 52 -2.53 2.38 18.86
N PHE A 53 -3.61 1.60 18.83
CA PHE A 53 -4.88 2.00 18.22
C PHE A 53 -5.80 2.50 19.34
N ASP A 54 -5.93 3.81 19.46
CA ASP A 54 -6.80 4.42 20.47
C ASP A 54 -8.26 4.07 20.20
N SER A 55 -8.64 4.11 18.92
CA SER A 55 -10.00 3.82 18.53
C SER A 55 -10.14 3.42 17.06
N ILE A 56 -11.27 2.77 16.78
CA ILE A 56 -11.85 2.62 15.45
C ILE A 56 -13.16 3.41 15.39
N HIS A 57 -13.40 4.10 14.27
CA HIS A 57 -14.61 4.89 14.08
C HIS A 57 -15.32 4.65 12.75
N GLY A 58 -16.62 4.91 12.76
CA GLY A 58 -17.49 4.79 11.59
C GLY A 58 -18.96 4.93 11.95
N ALA A 59 -19.83 4.80 10.95
CA ALA A 59 -21.26 4.77 11.14
C ALA A 59 -21.88 3.89 10.04
N PRO A 60 -22.97 3.17 10.33
CA PRO A 60 -23.77 2.53 9.30
C PRO A 60 -24.58 3.60 8.54
N ASP A 61 -25.43 3.17 7.61
CA ASP A 61 -26.34 4.08 6.91
C ASP A 61 -27.46 4.59 7.83
N VAL A 62 -27.23 5.72 8.50
CA VAL A 62 -28.15 6.36 9.46
C VAL A 62 -28.10 7.90 9.36
N PRO A 63 -29.19 8.62 9.66
CA PRO A 63 -29.28 10.07 9.41
C PRO A 63 -28.31 10.92 10.23
N TRP A 64 -27.85 10.46 11.39
CA TRP A 64 -26.84 11.19 12.17
C TRP A 64 -25.43 11.12 11.56
N ASN A 65 -25.19 10.23 10.59
CA ASN A 65 -23.90 10.14 9.88
C ASN A 65 -23.70 11.29 8.88
N CYS A 66 -22.45 11.70 8.66
CA CYS A 66 -22.06 12.58 7.58
C CYS A 66 -20.57 12.39 7.23
N GLY A 67 -20.10 13.07 6.18
CA GLY A 67 -18.69 13.07 5.75
C GLY A 67 -18.33 11.95 4.79
N ARG A 68 -19.03 10.80 4.86
CA ARG A 68 -19.00 9.72 3.85
C ARG A 68 -20.31 8.92 3.87
N PHE A 69 -20.77 8.46 2.71
CA PHE A 69 -21.80 7.42 2.62
C PHE A 69 -21.28 6.11 3.20
N SER A 70 -22.15 5.42 3.94
CA SER A 70 -21.98 4.03 4.31
C SER A 70 -22.95 3.19 3.50
N PHE A 71 -22.49 2.06 2.98
CA PHE A 71 -23.34 1.08 2.32
C PHE A 71 -23.67 -0.09 3.25
N THR A 72 -23.14 -0.05 4.48
CA THR A 72 -23.37 -1.08 5.48
C THR A 72 -24.67 -0.76 6.22
N PRO A 73 -25.69 -1.63 6.15
CA PRO A 73 -26.91 -1.46 6.93
C PRO A 73 -26.59 -1.50 8.43
N ALA A 74 -27.43 -0.87 9.24
CA ALA A 74 -27.29 -0.95 10.68
C ALA A 74 -27.37 -2.43 11.14
N PRO A 75 -26.37 -2.93 11.89
CA PRO A 75 -26.38 -4.32 12.37
C PRO A 75 -27.50 -4.55 13.39
N THR A 76 -27.80 -5.82 13.65
CA THR A 76 -28.65 -6.18 14.80
C THR A 76 -27.96 -5.78 16.11
N ALA A 77 -28.74 -5.52 17.17
CA ALA A 77 -28.18 -5.14 18.47
C ALA A 77 -27.15 -6.17 18.98
N GLN A 78 -27.45 -7.46 18.85
CA GLN A 78 -26.54 -8.53 19.25
C GLN A 78 -25.23 -8.54 18.44
N ALA A 79 -25.30 -8.34 17.12
CA ALA A 79 -24.12 -8.28 16.27
C ALA A 79 -23.28 -7.03 16.56
N LEU A 80 -23.93 -5.90 16.82
CA LEU A 80 -23.28 -4.66 17.24
C LEU A 80 -22.55 -4.85 18.57
N GLU A 81 -23.25 -5.34 19.59
CA GLU A 81 -22.67 -5.57 20.91
C GLU A 81 -21.46 -6.51 20.83
N ALA A 82 -21.56 -7.61 20.08
CA ALA A 82 -20.43 -8.53 19.86
C ALA A 82 -19.24 -7.86 19.17
N MET A 83 -19.49 -7.00 18.18
CA MET A 83 -18.45 -6.22 17.50
C MET A 83 -17.78 -5.23 18.47
N LEU A 84 -18.56 -4.44 19.21
CA LEU A 84 -18.06 -3.47 20.18
C LEU A 84 -17.20 -4.15 21.25
N ARG A 85 -17.70 -5.25 21.83
CA ARG A 85 -16.97 -6.07 22.80
C ARG A 85 -15.64 -6.57 22.23
N THR A 86 -15.62 -6.99 20.97
CA THR A 86 -14.40 -7.52 20.34
C THR A 86 -13.26 -6.49 20.26
N PHE A 87 -13.55 -5.21 20.05
CA PHE A 87 -12.54 -4.15 20.06
C PHE A 87 -12.15 -3.75 21.50
N ASN A 88 -13.14 -3.57 22.38
CA ASN A 88 -12.90 -3.28 23.80
C ASN A 88 -12.06 -4.38 24.47
N ASP A 89 -12.27 -5.64 24.09
CA ASP A 89 -11.53 -6.81 24.56
C ASP A 89 -10.04 -6.73 24.26
N VAL A 90 -9.61 -5.91 23.30
CA VAL A 90 -8.20 -5.69 22.96
C VAL A 90 -7.75 -4.24 23.22
N GLY A 91 -8.51 -3.49 24.03
CA GLY A 91 -8.17 -2.13 24.45
C GLY A 91 -8.36 -1.06 23.38
N ILE A 92 -9.11 -1.35 22.31
CA ILE A 92 -9.41 -0.39 21.24
C ILE A 92 -10.81 0.18 21.47
N GLY A 93 -10.92 1.50 21.57
CA GLY A 93 -12.21 2.17 21.69
C GLY A 93 -13.01 2.17 20.39
N VAL A 94 -14.33 2.23 20.49
CA VAL A 94 -15.25 2.33 19.36
C VAL A 94 -15.97 3.68 19.38
N PHE A 95 -15.92 4.36 18.24
CA PHE A 95 -16.48 5.69 18.08
C PHE A 95 -17.50 5.75 16.94
N PHE A 96 -18.75 6.08 17.26
CA PHE A 96 -19.73 6.35 16.22
C PHE A 96 -19.50 7.72 15.59
N THR A 97 -19.52 7.78 14.25
CA THR A 97 -19.38 9.05 13.52
C THR A 97 -20.74 9.67 13.28
N PHE A 98 -21.28 10.35 14.29
CA PHE A 98 -22.56 11.06 14.23
C PHE A 98 -22.38 12.55 13.91
N SER A 99 -21.73 12.80 12.77
CA SER A 99 -21.24 14.13 12.40
C SER A 99 -22.17 14.91 11.46
N ASN A 100 -23.46 14.54 11.35
CA ASN A 100 -24.43 15.36 10.62
C ASN A 100 -24.68 16.67 11.38
N HIS A 101 -24.44 17.80 10.72
CA HIS A 101 -24.55 19.14 11.31
C HIS A 101 -25.92 19.79 11.05
N LEU A 102 -26.76 19.20 10.19
CA LEU A 102 -28.09 19.72 9.83
C LEU A 102 -29.24 19.07 10.63
N LEU A 103 -28.91 18.43 11.74
CA LEU A 103 -29.88 17.78 12.61
C LEU A 103 -30.75 18.82 13.32
N ASP A 104 -32.04 18.55 13.39
CA ASP A 104 -33.02 19.28 14.18
C ASP A 104 -33.58 18.39 15.31
N LYS A 105 -34.53 18.94 16.08
CA LYS A 105 -35.08 18.24 17.26
C LYS A 105 -35.80 16.95 16.91
N ASN A 106 -36.43 16.85 15.75
CA ASN A 106 -37.16 15.65 15.35
C ASN A 106 -36.18 14.52 15.00
N ASP A 107 -35.01 14.86 14.44
CA ASP A 107 -33.99 13.85 14.13
C ASP A 107 -33.41 13.20 15.39
N LEU A 108 -33.51 13.85 16.55
CA LEU A 108 -33.05 13.29 17.82
C LEU A 108 -33.86 12.07 18.27
N ASP A 109 -35.07 11.89 17.74
CA ASP A 109 -35.95 10.76 18.04
C ASP A 109 -35.75 9.59 17.05
N ASP A 110 -34.75 9.67 16.15
CA ASP A 110 -34.46 8.59 15.20
C ASP A 110 -34.14 7.27 15.93
N ARG A 111 -34.95 6.25 15.67
CA ARG A 111 -34.89 4.97 16.40
C ARG A 111 -33.64 4.18 16.07
N ALA A 112 -33.09 4.29 14.86
CA ALA A 112 -31.89 3.56 14.49
C ALA A 112 -30.68 4.17 15.21
N CYS A 113 -30.56 5.49 15.18
CA CYS A 113 -29.47 6.22 15.82
C CYS A 113 -29.46 6.05 17.35
N ASN A 114 -30.61 6.19 18.01
CA ASN A 114 -30.68 5.99 19.46
C ASN A 114 -30.37 4.54 19.85
N ARG A 115 -30.81 3.53 19.10
CA ARG A 115 -30.43 2.13 19.37
C ARG A 115 -28.92 1.89 19.24
N LEU A 116 -28.27 2.50 18.25
CA LEU A 116 -26.80 2.43 18.13
C LEU A 116 -26.15 3.02 19.39
N LEU A 117 -26.59 4.22 19.79
CA LEU A 117 -26.08 4.92 20.96
C LEU A 117 -26.31 4.12 22.25
N GLU A 118 -27.48 3.54 22.46
CA GLU A 118 -27.82 2.71 23.63
C GLU A 118 -27.02 1.40 23.69
N SER A 119 -26.55 0.90 22.55
CA SER A 119 -25.78 -0.34 22.47
C SER A 119 -24.31 -0.17 22.86
N ILE A 120 -23.83 1.08 23.03
CA ILE A 120 -22.43 1.34 23.33
C ILE A 120 -22.14 1.11 24.82
N ASP A 121 -21.54 -0.03 25.15
CA ASP A 121 -21.04 -0.29 26.49
C ASP A 121 -19.76 0.53 26.71
N ASN A 122 -19.77 1.43 27.69
CA ASN A 122 -18.61 2.24 28.04
C ASN A 122 -18.08 1.97 29.46
N GLY A 123 -18.28 0.76 29.99
CA GLY A 123 -17.76 0.38 31.32
C GLY A 123 -16.25 0.54 31.50
N LEU A 124 -15.47 0.48 30.39
CA LEU A 124 -14.02 0.71 30.38
C LEU A 124 -13.61 2.16 30.07
N GLY A 125 -14.56 3.06 29.80
CA GLY A 125 -14.28 4.46 29.44
C GLY A 125 -13.55 4.63 28.09
N LEU A 126 -13.59 3.63 27.21
CA LEU A 126 -12.87 3.63 25.93
C LEU A 126 -13.67 4.28 24.78
N ASN A 127 -15.00 4.24 24.87
CA ASN A 127 -15.90 4.45 23.75
C ASN A 127 -16.42 5.88 23.67
N GLY A 128 -16.91 6.26 22.48
CA GLY A 128 -17.29 7.64 22.23
C GLY A 128 -18.07 7.91 20.96
N VAL A 129 -18.24 9.20 20.67
CA VAL A 129 -18.97 9.70 19.52
C VAL A 129 -18.24 10.91 18.91
N ILE A 130 -18.09 10.91 17.59
CA ILE A 130 -17.56 12.04 16.82
C ILE A 130 -18.74 12.87 16.32
N LEU A 131 -18.78 14.15 16.70
CA LEU A 131 -19.95 15.02 16.57
C LEU A 131 -19.68 16.31 15.82
N ALA A 132 -20.71 16.83 15.15
CA ALA A 132 -20.70 18.19 14.59
C ALA A 132 -21.81 19.08 15.15
N SER A 133 -23.01 18.52 15.34
CA SER A 133 -24.16 19.22 15.88
C SER A 133 -24.06 19.44 17.40
N ASP A 134 -24.17 20.69 17.84
CA ASP A 134 -24.29 21.05 19.27
C ASP A 134 -25.59 20.50 19.89
N LEU A 135 -26.66 20.44 19.09
CA LEU A 135 -27.93 19.85 19.53
C LEU A 135 -27.75 18.37 19.89
N LEU A 136 -27.03 17.62 19.05
CA LEU A 136 -26.76 16.21 19.31
C LEU A 136 -25.76 16.01 20.46
N TYR A 137 -24.78 16.92 20.59
CA TYR A 137 -23.88 16.95 21.74
C TYR A 137 -24.67 17.02 23.06
N ASP A 138 -25.60 17.99 23.19
CA ASP A 138 -26.41 18.15 24.40
C ASP A 138 -27.36 16.97 24.64
N HIS A 139 -27.85 16.34 23.57
CA HIS A 139 -28.67 15.13 23.65
C HIS A 139 -27.90 13.93 24.22
N ILE A 140 -26.66 13.74 23.75
CA ILE A 140 -25.80 12.64 24.18
C ILE A 140 -25.26 12.89 25.59
N ARG A 141 -24.71 14.08 25.89
CA ARG A 141 -24.17 14.38 27.23
C ARG A 141 -25.20 14.21 28.35
N ARG A 142 -26.48 14.47 28.09
CA ARG A 142 -27.55 14.26 29.09
C ARG A 142 -27.86 12.79 29.37
N ARG A 143 -27.71 11.90 28.38
CA ARG A 143 -28.07 10.47 28.49
C ARG A 143 -26.88 9.57 28.75
N HIS A 144 -25.74 9.94 28.22
CA HIS A 144 -24.49 9.18 28.22
C HIS A 144 -23.31 10.10 28.56
N PRO A 145 -23.29 10.71 29.77
CA PRO A 145 -22.22 11.63 30.18
C PRO A 145 -20.85 10.97 30.18
N GLU A 146 -20.78 9.64 30.32
CA GLU A 146 -19.56 8.84 30.34
C GLU A 146 -18.84 8.75 28.99
N LEU A 147 -19.54 8.96 27.87
CA LEU A 147 -18.95 8.79 26.54
C LEU A 147 -17.95 9.89 26.22
N LYS A 148 -16.84 9.51 25.58
CA LYS A 148 -15.90 10.47 25.02
C LYS A 148 -16.51 11.15 23.80
N LEU A 149 -16.48 12.47 23.75
CA LEU A 149 -17.00 13.24 22.63
C LEU A 149 -15.85 13.95 21.90
N THR A 150 -15.77 13.71 20.59
CA THR A 150 -14.77 14.32 19.71
C THR A 150 -15.43 15.30 18.76
N ALA A 151 -14.90 16.52 18.65
CA ALA A 151 -15.36 17.47 17.65
C ALA A 151 -14.87 17.03 16.26
N SER A 152 -15.82 16.85 15.34
CA SER A 152 -15.58 16.42 13.96
C SER A 152 -14.93 17.54 13.15
N ILE A 153 -14.17 17.14 12.13
CA ILE A 153 -13.71 18.03 11.04
C ILE A 153 -14.87 18.77 10.39
N ILE A 154 -16.04 18.14 10.28
CA ILE A 154 -17.25 18.77 9.74
C ILE A 154 -17.66 19.98 10.60
N LYS A 155 -17.58 19.86 11.94
CA LYS A 155 -17.86 20.98 12.85
C LYS A 155 -16.98 22.18 12.52
N VAL A 156 -15.67 21.93 12.50
CA VAL A 156 -14.66 22.95 12.23
C VAL A 156 -14.84 23.58 10.85
N THR A 157 -15.22 22.77 9.85
CA THR A 157 -15.43 23.23 8.49
C THR A 157 -16.67 24.12 8.39
N GLU A 158 -17.81 23.66 8.89
CA GLU A 158 -19.09 24.38 8.81
C GLU A 158 -19.10 25.66 9.64
N GLU A 159 -18.45 25.66 10.80
CA GLU A 159 -18.30 26.84 11.66
C GLU A 159 -17.18 27.78 11.20
N ARG A 160 -16.56 27.49 10.04
CA ARG A 160 -15.48 28.31 9.44
C ARG A 160 -14.27 28.51 10.37
N GLY A 161 -13.93 27.46 11.12
CA GLY A 161 -12.82 27.45 12.07
C GLY A 161 -11.43 27.32 11.46
N ARG A 162 -11.32 27.06 10.15
CA ARG A 162 -10.03 26.89 9.45
C ARG A 162 -9.10 28.09 9.68
N GLY A 163 -7.88 27.83 10.11
CA GLY A 163 -6.84 28.82 10.34
C GLY A 163 -7.05 29.68 11.60
N ASN A 164 -8.07 29.38 12.42
CA ASN A 164 -8.47 30.21 13.54
C ASN A 164 -8.16 29.55 14.89
N VAL A 165 -7.07 29.96 15.53
CA VAL A 165 -6.68 29.47 16.86
C VAL A 165 -7.74 29.75 17.93
N ALA A 166 -8.35 30.94 17.91
CA ALA A 166 -9.38 31.30 18.90
C ALA A 166 -10.62 30.41 18.78
N TYR A 167 -10.99 30.00 17.55
CA TYR A 167 -12.04 29.01 17.34
C TYR A 167 -11.70 27.69 18.03
N TYR A 168 -10.52 27.11 17.76
CA TYR A 168 -10.11 25.86 18.40
C TYR A 168 -10.11 25.95 19.93
N GLN A 169 -9.57 27.04 20.48
CA GLN A 169 -9.54 27.29 21.92
C GLN A 169 -10.93 27.39 22.56
N SER A 170 -11.93 27.86 21.81
CA SER A 170 -13.33 27.90 22.28
C SER A 170 -14.02 26.53 22.27
N VAL A 171 -13.61 25.61 21.39
CA VAL A 171 -14.21 24.27 21.24
C VAL A 171 -13.58 23.28 22.22
N LEU A 172 -12.26 23.36 22.42
CA LEU A 172 -11.46 22.44 23.24
C LEU A 172 -12.01 22.18 24.67
N PRO A 173 -12.60 23.15 25.40
CA PRO A 173 -13.13 22.89 26.74
C PRO A 173 -14.38 21.99 26.75
N ARG A 174 -15.14 21.94 25.65
CA ARG A 174 -16.40 21.18 25.56
C ARG A 174 -16.19 19.72 25.17
N PHE A 175 -15.07 19.40 24.53
CA PHE A 175 -14.81 18.09 23.94
C PHE A 175 -13.59 17.41 24.59
N ASP A 176 -13.60 16.08 24.55
CA ASP A 176 -12.48 15.26 25.00
C ASP A 176 -11.32 15.31 23.99
N SER A 177 -11.64 15.45 22.71
CA SER A 177 -10.69 15.74 21.64
C SER A 177 -11.30 16.57 20.50
N VAL A 178 -10.46 17.22 19.71
CA VAL A 178 -10.89 18.04 18.56
C VAL A 178 -10.07 17.64 17.34
N MET A 179 -10.76 17.27 16.26
CA MET A 179 -10.10 17.03 14.98
C MET A 179 -9.82 18.36 14.30
N VAL A 180 -8.57 18.61 13.91
CA VAL A 180 -8.22 19.83 13.17
C VAL A 180 -8.74 19.77 11.74
N HIS A 181 -8.95 20.93 11.15
CA HIS A 181 -9.28 21.03 9.73
C HIS A 181 -8.10 20.47 8.92
N PRO A 182 -8.31 19.67 7.86
CA PRO A 182 -7.20 19.04 7.13
C PRO A 182 -6.18 20.02 6.55
N ASP A 183 -6.61 21.20 6.11
CA ASP A 183 -5.69 22.27 5.68
C ASP A 183 -4.81 22.76 6.84
N ASP A 184 -5.34 22.84 8.06
CA ASP A 184 -4.59 23.31 9.24
C ASP A 184 -3.59 22.27 9.75
N GLY A 185 -3.73 21.00 9.32
CA GLY A 185 -2.68 19.99 9.51
C GLY A 185 -1.34 20.37 8.86
N PHE A 186 -1.35 21.29 7.89
CA PHE A 186 -0.15 21.87 7.27
C PHE A 186 0.22 23.25 7.84
N ASN A 187 -0.62 23.84 8.67
CA ASN A 187 -0.41 25.17 9.25
C ASN A 187 0.27 25.05 10.62
N CYS A 188 1.60 25.01 10.62
CA CYS A 188 2.37 24.87 11.86
C CYS A 188 2.20 26.05 12.82
N GLU A 189 1.90 27.26 12.34
CA GLU A 189 1.65 28.42 13.23
C GLU A 189 0.36 28.24 14.04
N VAL A 190 -0.67 27.67 13.41
CA VAL A 190 -1.92 27.32 14.10
C VAL A 190 -1.66 26.15 15.06
N LEU A 191 -1.09 25.05 14.56
CA LEU A 191 -0.83 23.85 15.36
C LEU A 191 0.02 24.15 16.60
N ASP A 192 1.02 25.04 16.50
CA ASP A 192 1.90 25.37 17.62
C ASP A 192 1.17 26.00 18.82
N GLN A 193 -0.05 26.49 18.63
CA GLN A 193 -0.85 27.13 19.67
C GLN A 193 -1.95 26.22 20.24
N LEU A 194 -2.07 24.97 19.77
CA LEU A 194 -3.13 24.05 20.18
C LEU A 194 -2.69 23.05 21.24
N ASP A 195 -3.65 22.52 22.00
CA ASP A 195 -3.38 21.48 23.02
C ASP A 195 -3.02 20.13 22.36
N ARG A 196 -1.74 19.72 22.48
CA ARG A 196 -1.20 18.49 21.84
C ARG A 196 -1.91 17.22 22.31
N ASP A 197 -2.45 17.22 23.53
CA ASP A 197 -3.09 16.04 24.11
C ASP A 197 -4.54 15.90 23.68
N LYS A 198 -5.19 16.99 23.25
CA LYS A 198 -6.59 16.99 22.81
C LYS A 198 -6.77 17.04 21.29
N ILE A 199 -5.75 17.43 20.54
CA ILE A 199 -5.85 17.55 19.09
C ILE A 199 -5.64 16.19 18.39
N GLU A 200 -6.52 15.89 17.44
CA GLU A 200 -6.39 14.76 16.51
C GLU A 200 -6.13 15.27 15.08
N ILE A 201 -5.09 14.77 14.43
CA ILE A 201 -4.67 15.22 13.09
C ILE A 201 -4.86 14.11 12.06
N MET A 202 -5.64 14.37 11.02
CA MET A 202 -5.83 13.41 9.93
C MET A 202 -4.70 13.51 8.91
N VAL A 203 -4.04 12.37 8.62
CA VAL A 203 -2.76 12.38 7.90
C VAL A 203 -2.85 11.88 6.45
N ASN A 204 -3.92 11.21 6.05
CA ASN A 204 -4.03 10.60 4.71
C ASN A 204 -5.29 11.09 3.94
N GLU A 205 -5.74 12.31 4.23
CA GLU A 205 -6.96 12.87 3.64
C GLU A 205 -6.82 13.08 2.13
N ASN A 206 -7.78 12.55 1.39
CA ASN A 206 -7.72 12.54 -0.07
C ASN A 206 -8.26 13.84 -0.69
N CYS A 207 -9.03 14.65 0.04
CA CYS A 207 -9.56 15.92 -0.45
C CYS A 207 -8.45 16.86 -0.95
N ALA A 208 -8.77 17.71 -1.93
CA ALA A 208 -7.87 18.74 -2.43
C ALA A 208 -7.49 19.72 -1.30
N PHE A 209 -6.21 20.08 -1.24
CA PHE A 209 -5.73 21.14 -0.35
C PHE A 209 -6.45 22.46 -0.68
N GLN A 210 -6.89 23.17 0.36
CA GLN A 210 -7.68 24.41 0.22
C GLN A 210 -8.95 24.27 -0.64
N CYS A 211 -9.59 23.10 -0.63
CA CYS A 211 -10.82 22.86 -1.41
C CYS A 211 -11.90 23.94 -1.14
N PRO A 212 -12.33 24.72 -2.16
CA PRO A 212 -13.32 25.77 -1.96
C PRO A 212 -14.74 25.23 -1.78
N ASN A 213 -14.98 23.96 -2.11
CA ASN A 213 -16.30 23.35 -2.07
C ASN A 213 -16.57 22.54 -0.79
N ARG A 214 -15.60 22.41 0.12
CA ARG A 214 -15.68 21.48 1.26
C ARG A 214 -16.94 21.68 2.12
N VAL A 215 -17.31 22.93 2.42
CA VAL A 215 -18.55 23.27 3.14
C VAL A 215 -19.78 22.80 2.36
N LYS A 216 -19.83 23.12 1.06
CA LYS A 216 -20.97 22.72 0.22
C LYS A 216 -21.07 21.20 0.09
N ASP A 217 -19.93 20.51 0.03
CA ASP A 217 -19.86 19.06 -0.04
C ASP A 217 -20.51 18.42 1.20
N TYR A 218 -20.17 18.91 2.39
CA TYR A 218 -20.75 18.42 3.63
C TYR A 218 -22.23 18.79 3.77
N GLU A 219 -22.63 20.01 3.39
CA GLU A 219 -24.03 20.45 3.42
C GLU A 219 -24.92 19.53 2.56
N VAL A 220 -24.54 19.30 1.30
CA VAL A 220 -25.30 18.45 0.37
C VAL A 220 -25.32 17.00 0.87
N MET A 221 -24.19 16.48 1.37
CA MET A 221 -24.14 15.13 1.90
C MET A 221 -25.02 14.96 3.15
N ALA A 222 -24.99 15.93 4.06
CA ALA A 222 -25.81 15.96 5.27
C ALA A 222 -27.31 15.95 4.93
N GLN A 223 -27.74 16.73 3.94
CA GLN A 223 -29.13 16.74 3.45
C GLN A 223 -29.55 15.38 2.90
N VAL A 224 -28.71 14.80 2.05
CA VAL A 224 -28.98 13.51 1.41
C VAL A 224 -29.07 12.39 2.45
N LEU A 225 -28.11 12.29 3.38
CA LEU A 225 -28.09 11.26 4.42
C LEU A 225 -29.26 11.43 5.41
N LYS A 226 -29.58 12.66 5.80
CA LYS A 226 -30.75 12.96 6.64
C LYS A 226 -32.06 12.53 5.98
N ALA A 227 -32.16 12.67 4.65
CA ALA A 227 -33.32 12.22 3.88
C ALA A 227 -33.35 10.71 3.60
N GLY A 228 -32.38 9.92 4.10
CA GLY A 228 -32.27 8.49 3.82
C GLY A 228 -31.88 8.17 2.36
N GLY A 229 -31.30 9.12 1.65
CA GLY A 229 -30.90 8.95 0.26
C GLY A 229 -29.58 8.21 0.12
N LEU A 230 -29.59 7.03 -0.49
CA LEU A 230 -28.38 6.36 -0.95
C LEU A 230 -27.83 7.04 -2.22
N PRO A 231 -26.50 6.96 -2.48
CA PRO A 231 -25.93 7.54 -3.68
C PRO A 231 -26.37 6.77 -4.92
N GLY A 232 -26.86 7.51 -5.91
CA GLY A 232 -27.17 7.07 -7.27
C GLY A 232 -26.68 8.11 -8.28
N PRO A 233 -26.75 7.85 -9.60
CA PRO A 233 -26.23 8.78 -10.62
C PRO A 233 -26.81 10.19 -10.47
N ASP A 234 -28.11 10.30 -10.19
CA ASP A 234 -28.83 11.57 -10.06
C ASP A 234 -28.87 12.12 -8.63
N ASN A 235 -28.22 11.44 -7.69
CA ASN A 235 -28.14 11.91 -6.31
C ASN A 235 -27.45 13.30 -6.29
N PRO A 236 -28.00 14.31 -5.59
CA PRO A 236 -27.46 15.66 -5.58
C PRO A 236 -25.99 15.74 -5.20
N TYR A 237 -25.54 14.91 -4.25
CA TYR A 237 -24.13 14.83 -3.88
C TYR A 237 -23.28 14.30 -5.03
N MET A 238 -23.71 13.23 -5.70
CA MET A 238 -22.95 12.64 -6.81
C MET A 238 -22.86 13.58 -8.01
N VAL A 239 -23.92 14.36 -8.29
CA VAL A 239 -23.92 15.40 -9.32
C VAL A 239 -22.92 16.49 -8.98
N MET A 240 -22.98 17.03 -7.76
CA MET A 240 -22.08 18.06 -7.27
C MET A 240 -20.63 17.56 -7.33
N GLU A 241 -20.37 16.35 -6.84
CA GLU A 241 -19.05 15.75 -6.80
C GLU A 241 -18.44 15.61 -8.20
N ARG A 242 -19.18 15.09 -9.19
CA ARG A 242 -18.67 14.99 -10.58
C ARG A 242 -18.28 16.34 -11.17
N ARG A 243 -19.07 17.38 -10.87
CA ARG A 243 -18.89 18.74 -11.42
C ARG A 243 -17.78 19.52 -10.72
N HIS A 244 -17.69 19.42 -9.40
CA HIS A 244 -16.93 20.36 -8.58
C HIS A 244 -15.79 19.73 -7.77
N CYS A 245 -15.80 18.41 -7.56
CA CYS A 245 -14.71 17.75 -6.85
C CYS A 245 -13.42 17.81 -7.67
N ARG A 246 -12.36 18.27 -6.98
CA ARG A 246 -10.99 18.40 -7.49
C ARG A 246 -10.03 17.40 -6.85
N MET A 247 -10.56 16.43 -6.10
CA MET A 247 -9.74 15.41 -5.44
C MET A 247 -8.82 14.71 -6.46
N PRO A 248 -7.49 14.69 -6.23
CA PRO A 248 -6.53 14.08 -7.15
C PRO A 248 -6.81 12.61 -7.44
N LEU A 249 -7.48 11.89 -6.52
CA LEU A 249 -7.86 10.50 -6.76
C LEU A 249 -8.93 10.30 -7.84
N LYS A 250 -9.80 11.30 -8.09
CA LYS A 250 -10.93 11.20 -9.06
C LYS A 250 -10.61 11.85 -10.39
N LYS A 251 -9.75 12.86 -10.38
CA LYS A 251 -9.23 13.52 -11.56
C LYS A 251 -7.73 13.58 -11.39
N LEU A 252 -7.05 12.49 -11.73
CA LEU A 252 -5.62 12.38 -11.56
C LEU A 252 -4.93 13.48 -12.38
N THR A 253 -4.33 14.42 -11.69
CA THR A 253 -3.74 15.64 -12.26
C THR A 253 -2.60 16.10 -11.39
N SER A 254 -1.54 16.59 -12.02
CA SER A 254 -0.41 17.21 -11.31
C SER A 254 -0.75 18.56 -10.68
N ALA A 255 -1.80 19.25 -11.15
CA ALA A 255 -2.09 20.62 -10.74
C ALA A 255 -2.66 20.74 -9.31
N ILE A 256 -3.09 19.65 -8.69
CA ILE A 256 -3.80 19.67 -7.40
C ILE A 256 -3.15 18.69 -6.44
N GLN A 257 -2.75 19.18 -5.28
CA GLN A 257 -2.31 18.36 -4.16
C GLN A 257 -3.50 17.96 -3.27
N SER A 258 -3.42 16.79 -2.65
CA SER A 258 -4.36 16.36 -1.61
C SER A 258 -3.85 16.75 -0.21
N CYS A 259 -4.71 16.73 0.80
CA CYS A 259 -4.33 16.87 2.21
C CYS A 259 -3.64 15.61 2.79
N ASN A 260 -2.95 14.82 1.96
CA ASN A 260 -2.25 13.62 2.37
C ASN A 260 -0.81 14.00 2.76
N PHE A 261 -0.41 13.68 3.99
CA PHE A 261 0.87 14.12 4.52
C PHE A 261 2.02 13.41 3.81
N PRO A 262 2.98 14.15 3.24
CA PRO A 262 4.29 13.59 2.96
C PRO A 262 4.99 13.24 4.28
N THR A 263 5.96 12.32 4.24
CA THR A 263 6.73 11.89 5.42
C THR A 263 7.33 13.08 6.19
N ALA A 264 7.85 14.09 5.48
CA ALA A 264 8.40 15.30 6.11
C ALA A 264 7.37 16.07 6.95
N GLN A 265 6.11 16.18 6.49
CA GLN A 265 5.05 16.85 7.26
C GLN A 265 4.65 16.02 8.47
N MET A 266 4.56 14.69 8.34
CA MET A 266 4.29 13.80 9.47
C MET A 266 5.36 13.92 10.55
N VAL A 267 6.64 13.90 10.17
CA VAL A 267 7.76 14.12 11.10
C VAL A 267 7.63 15.47 11.78
N ARG A 268 7.41 16.56 11.02
CA ARG A 268 7.29 17.90 11.56
C ARG A 268 6.21 18.00 12.62
N VAL A 269 5.01 17.51 12.33
CA VAL A 269 3.88 17.52 13.28
C VAL A 269 4.17 16.64 14.50
N TYR A 270 4.80 15.49 14.32
CA TYR A 270 5.21 14.64 15.43
C TYR A 270 6.27 15.32 16.33
N GLU A 271 7.24 16.03 15.75
CA GLU A 271 8.27 16.79 16.48
C GLU A 271 7.69 17.98 17.26
N MET A 272 6.56 18.54 16.82
CA MET A 272 5.81 19.55 17.57
C MET A 272 5.09 19.01 18.82
N GLY A 273 5.20 17.70 19.09
CA GLY A 273 4.65 17.03 20.28
C GLY A 273 3.32 16.34 20.06
N PHE A 274 2.72 16.39 18.86
CA PHE A 274 1.47 15.69 18.60
C PHE A 274 1.69 14.18 18.54
N ARG A 275 0.75 13.44 19.14
CA ARG A 275 0.78 11.97 19.17
C ARG A 275 -0.50 11.32 18.67
N ARG A 276 -1.62 12.05 18.58
CA ARG A 276 -2.91 11.49 18.15
C ARG A 276 -3.18 11.79 16.68
N PHE A 277 -3.24 10.74 15.89
CA PHE A 277 -3.40 10.82 14.45
C PHE A 277 -4.62 10.03 13.99
N LYS A 278 -5.21 10.46 12.88
CA LYS A 278 -6.38 9.85 12.28
C LYS A 278 -6.07 9.37 10.86
N LEU A 279 -6.55 8.17 10.54
CA LEU A 279 -6.56 7.64 9.18
C LEU A 279 -7.99 7.64 8.62
N GLN A 280 -8.14 8.20 7.42
CA GLN A 280 -9.28 8.09 6.51
C GLN A 280 -9.20 6.77 5.72
N GLY A 281 -10.34 6.31 5.18
CA GLY A 281 -10.46 5.04 4.47
C GLY A 281 -11.84 4.38 4.44
N ARG A 282 -12.94 4.96 4.98
CA ARG A 282 -14.26 4.27 5.04
C ARG A 282 -14.78 3.79 3.68
N GLN A 283 -14.41 4.47 2.60
CA GLN A 283 -14.81 4.15 1.22
C GLN A 283 -13.66 3.59 0.39
N ASP A 284 -12.52 3.31 1.02
CA ASP A 284 -11.38 2.72 0.35
C ASP A 284 -11.63 1.22 0.18
N MET A 285 -11.06 0.62 -0.87
CA MET A 285 -10.97 -0.83 -0.91
C MET A 285 -10.09 -1.37 0.22
N PRO A 286 -10.26 -2.65 0.63
CA PRO A 286 -9.40 -3.28 1.63
C PRO A 286 -7.91 -3.12 1.35
N ALA A 287 -7.46 -3.25 0.10
CA ALA A 287 -6.06 -3.05 -0.28
C ALA A 287 -5.57 -1.61 -0.05
N THR A 288 -6.39 -0.63 -0.42
CA THR A 288 -6.12 0.81 -0.26
C THR A 288 -6.06 1.21 1.21
N PHE A 289 -7.01 0.71 2.00
CA PHE A 289 -7.06 0.90 3.45
C PHE A 289 -5.83 0.29 4.12
N LEU A 290 -5.52 -0.98 3.81
CA LEU A 290 -4.36 -1.68 4.36
C LEU A 290 -3.05 -0.96 4.01
N PHE A 291 -2.87 -0.54 2.76
CA PHE A 291 -1.70 0.23 2.36
C PHE A 291 -1.53 1.49 3.22
N SER A 292 -2.60 2.27 3.41
CA SER A 292 -2.54 3.49 4.25
C SER A 292 -2.23 3.15 5.71
N LEU A 293 -2.85 2.12 6.27
CA LEU A 293 -2.60 1.68 7.64
C LEU A 293 -1.13 1.30 7.84
N LEU A 294 -0.59 0.42 7.01
CA LEU A 294 0.76 -0.10 7.19
C LEU A 294 1.82 0.98 6.95
N ARG A 295 1.63 1.84 5.93
CA ARG A 295 2.54 2.95 5.62
C ARG A 295 2.76 3.87 6.82
N PHE A 296 1.71 4.15 7.58
CA PHE A 296 1.77 5.08 8.71
C PHE A 296 2.02 4.38 10.05
N ALA A 297 1.53 3.16 10.27
CA ALA A 297 1.52 2.58 11.61
C ALA A 297 2.78 1.79 11.98
N ILE A 298 3.45 1.16 10.99
CA ILE A 298 4.54 0.20 11.23
C ILE A 298 5.80 0.56 10.44
N GLU A 299 6.84 -0.24 10.63
CA GLU A 299 8.11 -0.13 9.91
C GLU A 299 7.87 -0.27 8.38
N PRO A 300 8.21 0.76 7.57
CA PRO A 300 7.77 0.86 6.18
C PRO A 300 8.62 0.10 5.15
N ASP A 301 9.89 -0.20 5.42
CA ASP A 301 10.82 -0.75 4.42
C ASP A 301 10.78 -2.28 4.36
N ILE A 302 10.67 -2.95 5.50
CA ILE A 302 10.75 -4.42 5.63
C ILE A 302 9.39 -4.98 6.02
N LEU A 303 8.80 -4.48 7.11
CA LEU A 303 7.62 -5.11 7.70
C LEU A 303 6.35 -4.79 6.88
N ALA A 304 6.11 -3.53 6.53
CA ALA A 304 4.92 -3.13 5.78
C ALA A 304 4.73 -3.88 4.45
N PRO A 305 5.75 -4.03 3.58
CA PRO A 305 5.61 -4.81 2.36
C PRO A 305 5.25 -6.27 2.61
N VAL A 306 5.84 -6.90 3.63
CA VAL A 306 5.58 -8.31 3.98
C VAL A 306 4.15 -8.51 4.46
N ILE A 307 3.68 -7.67 5.40
CA ILE A 307 2.30 -7.74 5.90
C ILE A 307 1.31 -7.44 4.77
N TYR A 308 1.56 -6.40 3.98
CA TYR A 308 0.72 -6.05 2.84
C TYR A 308 0.57 -7.23 1.87
N LYS A 309 1.70 -7.85 1.47
CA LYS A 309 1.71 -8.98 0.55
C LYS A 309 0.99 -10.21 1.12
N ALA A 310 1.17 -10.50 2.41
CA ALA A 310 0.55 -11.65 3.05
C ALA A 310 -0.99 -11.56 3.10
N PHE A 311 -1.53 -10.37 3.40
CA PHE A 311 -2.98 -10.14 3.41
C PHE A 311 -3.57 -10.13 2.01
N ILE A 312 -3.00 -9.37 1.07
CA ILE A 312 -3.59 -9.22 -0.27
C ILE A 312 -3.43 -10.50 -1.12
N SER A 313 -2.47 -11.36 -0.81
CA SER A 313 -2.39 -12.70 -1.40
C SER A 313 -3.39 -13.72 -0.83
N GLY A 314 -4.11 -13.38 0.24
CA GLY A 314 -5.06 -14.28 0.94
C GLY A 314 -4.40 -15.42 1.71
N ARG A 315 -3.07 -15.39 1.91
CA ARG A 315 -2.31 -16.49 2.50
C ARG A 315 -2.35 -16.51 4.03
N VAL A 316 -2.74 -15.40 4.65
CA VAL A 316 -2.67 -15.19 6.10
C VAL A 316 -4.02 -15.27 6.81
N SER A 317 -5.14 -15.44 6.09
CA SER A 317 -6.48 -15.27 6.67
C SER A 317 -6.75 -16.18 7.88
N ARG A 318 -6.32 -17.46 7.81
CA ARG A 318 -6.41 -18.40 8.94
C ARG A 318 -5.51 -17.99 10.12
N LEU A 319 -4.26 -17.64 9.82
CA LEU A 319 -3.27 -17.19 10.80
C LEU A 319 -3.77 -15.95 11.55
N ALA A 320 -4.36 -15.00 10.83
CA ALA A 320 -4.92 -13.78 11.38
C ALA A 320 -6.14 -14.06 12.27
N ALA A 321 -7.04 -14.97 11.86
CA ALA A 321 -8.17 -15.37 12.70
C ALA A 321 -7.73 -16.04 14.02
N GLU A 322 -6.70 -16.89 13.97
CA GLU A 322 -6.09 -17.48 15.17
C GLU A 322 -5.48 -16.40 16.07
N ALA A 323 -4.77 -15.42 15.48
CA ALA A 323 -4.16 -14.31 16.22
C ALA A 323 -5.21 -13.45 16.94
N VAL A 324 -6.37 -13.20 16.33
CA VAL A 324 -7.50 -12.51 16.98
C VAL A 324 -7.94 -13.24 18.24
N THR A 325 -8.11 -14.55 18.15
CA THR A 325 -8.57 -15.37 19.29
C THR A 325 -7.56 -15.30 20.45
N LYS A 326 -6.27 -15.47 20.14
CA LYS A 326 -5.19 -15.43 21.13
C LYS A 326 -5.04 -14.05 21.78
N THR A 327 -5.06 -12.99 20.98
CA THR A 327 -4.88 -11.61 21.46
C THR A 327 -6.01 -11.23 22.41
N ARG A 328 -7.26 -11.53 22.04
CA ARG A 328 -8.42 -11.31 22.93
C ARG A 328 -8.27 -12.04 24.26
N ALA A 329 -7.91 -13.33 24.23
CA ALA A 329 -7.70 -14.11 25.45
C ALA A 329 -6.54 -13.59 26.31
N ALA A 330 -5.53 -12.96 25.72
CA ALA A 330 -4.44 -12.32 26.45
C ALA A 330 -4.92 -11.03 27.16
N TYR A 331 -5.60 -10.14 26.44
CA TYR A 331 -6.10 -8.89 27.01
C TYR A 331 -7.20 -9.09 28.06
N GLN A 332 -8.08 -10.08 27.89
CA GLN A 332 -9.11 -10.40 28.88
C GLN A 332 -8.54 -10.90 30.22
N ARG A 333 -7.30 -11.40 30.23
CA ARG A 333 -6.60 -11.77 31.46
C ARG A 333 -5.92 -10.59 32.15
N ALA A 334 -5.77 -9.45 31.46
CA ALA A 334 -5.16 -8.26 32.03
C ALA A 334 -6.16 -7.51 32.94
N PRO A 335 -5.69 -6.82 34.00
CA PRO A 335 -6.55 -5.99 34.85
C PRO A 335 -7.26 -4.90 34.04
N ASP A 336 -8.47 -4.52 34.44
CA ASP A 336 -9.26 -3.51 33.71
C ASP A 336 -8.54 -2.16 33.54
N ALA A 337 -7.70 -1.75 34.49
CA ALA A 337 -6.85 -0.57 34.37
C ALA A 337 -5.81 -0.69 33.23
N ALA A 338 -5.22 -1.88 33.04
CA ALA A 338 -4.29 -2.15 31.94
C ALA A 338 -5.02 -2.26 30.60
N ARG A 339 -6.26 -2.79 30.60
CA ARG A 339 -7.14 -2.83 29.41
C ARG A 339 -7.58 -1.44 28.99
N ALA A 340 -7.94 -0.57 29.94
CA ALA A 340 -8.31 0.82 29.71
C ALA A 340 -7.12 1.69 29.23
N ALA A 341 -5.89 1.32 29.60
CA ALA A 341 -4.66 1.95 29.13
C ALA A 341 -4.13 1.39 27.79
N GLY A 342 -4.84 0.43 27.17
CA GLY A 342 -4.43 -0.18 25.90
C GLY A 342 -3.18 -1.06 26.01
N GLY A 343 -3.04 -1.82 27.11
CA GLY A 343 -2.02 -2.87 27.26
C GLY A 343 -0.59 -2.37 27.41
N ASP A 344 -0.37 -1.31 28.20
CA ASP A 344 0.94 -0.68 28.37
C ASP A 344 1.80 -1.37 29.45
N GLU A 345 2.56 -2.39 29.05
CA GLU A 345 3.83 -2.70 29.70
C GLU A 345 4.90 -2.81 28.61
N ALA A 346 5.49 -1.66 28.24
CA ALA A 346 6.81 -1.72 27.62
C ALA A 346 7.73 -2.46 28.59
N ARG A 347 8.38 -3.55 28.14
CA ARG A 347 9.50 -4.12 28.90
C ARG A 347 10.54 -3.02 29.03
N GLN A 348 10.79 -2.57 30.26
CA GLN A 348 11.88 -1.64 30.57
C GLN A 348 13.18 -2.22 30.00
N GLY A 349 13.74 -1.59 28.96
CA GLY A 349 15.00 -2.02 28.34
C GLY A 349 15.06 -1.89 26.81
N ASP A 350 13.92 -1.87 26.11
CA ASP A 350 13.95 -1.76 24.64
C ASP A 350 14.18 -0.30 24.21
N LEU A 351 15.40 -0.01 23.75
CA LEU A 351 15.73 1.28 23.14
C LEU A 351 14.97 1.43 21.82
N ALA A 352 14.30 2.57 21.63
CA ALA A 352 13.76 2.92 20.32
C ALA A 352 14.89 2.89 19.27
N PRO A 353 14.67 2.31 18.08
CA PRO A 353 15.70 2.30 17.05
C PRO A 353 16.13 3.72 16.69
N PRO A 354 17.40 3.93 16.30
CA PRO A 354 17.87 5.26 15.89
C PRO A 354 17.02 5.80 14.75
N ARG A 355 16.65 7.08 14.82
CA ARG A 355 15.83 7.74 13.79
C ARG A 355 16.51 7.63 12.43
N PRO A 356 15.84 7.07 11.40
CA PRO A 356 16.44 6.99 10.07
C PRO A 356 16.65 8.39 9.47
N MET A 357 17.62 8.48 8.55
CA MET A 357 17.96 9.72 7.87
C MET A 357 16.79 10.18 7.00
N ILE A 358 16.25 11.38 7.26
CA ILE A 358 15.25 12.01 6.40
C ILE A 358 15.99 12.66 5.23
N VAL A 359 15.95 12.03 4.07
CA VAL A 359 16.76 12.43 2.89
C VAL A 359 16.08 13.53 2.06
N GLN A 360 14.94 14.07 2.49
CA GLN A 360 14.12 14.95 1.65
C GLN A 360 13.90 16.32 2.28
N ALA A 361 13.94 17.34 1.42
CA ALA A 361 13.53 18.69 1.78
C ALA A 361 12.05 18.69 2.23
N PRO A 362 11.66 19.58 3.14
CA PRO A 362 10.26 19.78 3.48
C PRO A 362 9.50 20.19 2.21
N VAL A 363 8.53 19.39 1.78
CA VAL A 363 7.61 19.81 0.72
C VAL A 363 6.69 20.88 1.32
N VAL A 364 6.68 22.05 0.71
CA VAL A 364 5.80 23.16 1.09
C VAL A 364 4.38 22.81 0.64
N ALA A 365 3.40 22.96 1.53
CA ALA A 365 2.01 22.76 1.18
C ALA A 365 1.59 23.74 0.08
N GLY A 366 1.01 23.23 -1.02
CA GLY A 366 0.46 24.05 -2.10
C GLY A 366 1.18 23.96 -3.45
N ASP A 367 2.35 23.34 -3.52
CA ASP A 367 2.93 22.93 -4.79
C ASP A 367 2.14 21.75 -5.38
N GLY A 368 2.04 21.67 -6.71
CA GLY A 368 1.37 20.55 -7.39
C GLY A 368 2.01 19.18 -7.05
N LEU A 369 1.43 18.09 -7.56
CA LEU A 369 2.11 16.80 -7.50
C LEU A 369 3.37 16.83 -8.40
N PRO A 370 4.43 16.07 -8.05
CA PRO A 370 5.65 15.99 -8.84
C PRO A 370 5.37 15.69 -10.33
N THR A 371 6.14 16.32 -11.23
CA THR A 371 6.05 16.12 -12.69
C THR A 371 7.42 15.87 -13.32
N GLY A 372 7.44 15.42 -14.57
CA GLY A 372 8.69 15.24 -15.31
C GLY A 372 9.63 14.24 -14.64
N ALA A 373 10.88 14.65 -14.39
CA ALA A 373 11.87 13.82 -13.72
C ALA A 373 11.57 13.60 -12.22
N GLU A 374 10.83 14.52 -11.58
CA GLU A 374 10.49 14.44 -10.16
C GLU A 374 9.48 13.34 -9.86
N THR A 375 8.82 12.77 -10.88
CA THR A 375 7.93 11.62 -10.68
C THR A 375 8.67 10.36 -10.29
N ARG A 376 9.97 10.30 -10.57
CA ARG A 376 10.81 9.12 -10.36
C ARG A 376 11.21 9.00 -8.90
N HIS A 377 11.62 7.81 -8.50
CA HIS A 377 12.11 7.61 -7.15
C HIS A 377 13.36 8.48 -6.88
N PRO A 378 13.36 9.34 -5.85
CA PRO A 378 14.39 10.36 -5.65
C PRO A 378 15.75 9.79 -5.23
N LEU A 379 15.78 8.59 -4.66
CA LEU A 379 17.04 7.94 -4.27
C LEU A 379 17.77 7.25 -5.43
N TRP A 380 17.10 7.04 -6.57
CA TRP A 380 17.69 6.42 -7.77
C TRP A 380 17.01 6.94 -9.05
N PRO A 381 17.12 8.25 -9.34
CA PRO A 381 16.30 8.94 -10.35
C PRO A 381 16.59 8.57 -11.81
N ASP A 382 17.73 7.94 -12.09
CA ASP A 382 18.14 7.46 -13.42
C ASP A 382 18.21 5.92 -13.48
N ALA A 383 17.73 5.21 -12.46
CA ALA A 383 17.62 3.75 -12.50
C ALA A 383 16.74 3.30 -13.67
N ARG A 384 17.22 2.30 -14.42
CA ARG A 384 16.59 1.68 -15.57
C ARG A 384 15.94 0.38 -15.14
N TRP A 385 14.63 0.28 -15.32
CA TRP A 385 13.83 -0.83 -14.84
C TRP A 385 13.42 -1.77 -15.96
N THR A 386 13.67 -3.07 -15.74
CA THR A 386 12.99 -4.17 -16.42
C THR A 386 11.87 -4.67 -15.49
N ILE A 387 10.61 -4.67 -15.94
CA ILE A 387 9.48 -5.17 -15.13
C ILE A 387 9.09 -6.58 -15.58
N GLU A 388 9.22 -7.57 -14.70
CA GLU A 388 8.76 -8.93 -14.93
C GLU A 388 7.26 -9.06 -14.66
N GLY A 389 6.51 -9.70 -15.56
CA GLY A 389 5.06 -9.88 -15.41
C GLY A 389 4.25 -9.55 -16.65
N MET A 390 4.89 -9.40 -17.82
CA MET A 390 4.21 -9.04 -19.07
C MET A 390 3.06 -10.01 -19.42
N ALA A 391 3.26 -11.31 -19.22
CA ALA A 391 2.28 -12.34 -19.56
C ALA A 391 1.00 -12.27 -18.70
N THR A 392 1.12 -11.86 -17.43
CA THR A 392 0.00 -11.81 -16.48
C THR A 392 -0.59 -10.41 -16.33
N HIS A 393 0.24 -9.37 -16.38
CA HIS A 393 -0.09 -8.00 -16.01
C HIS A 393 0.24 -6.97 -17.10
N GLY A 394 0.52 -7.41 -18.33
CA GLY A 394 0.95 -6.52 -19.41
C GLY A 394 -0.01 -5.35 -19.68
N ARG A 395 -1.33 -5.57 -19.57
CA ARG A 395 -2.33 -4.49 -19.70
C ARG A 395 -2.17 -3.44 -18.61
N LEU A 396 -2.10 -3.87 -17.35
CA LEU A 396 -1.93 -2.98 -16.19
C LEU A 396 -0.64 -2.14 -16.31
N ILE A 397 0.48 -2.75 -16.72
CA ILE A 397 1.74 -2.02 -16.91
C ILE A 397 1.56 -0.90 -17.95
N ARG A 398 0.92 -1.19 -19.09
CA ARG A 398 0.69 -0.18 -20.14
C ARG A 398 -0.21 0.95 -19.67
N GLU A 399 -1.34 0.62 -19.04
CA GLU A 399 -2.28 1.62 -18.53
C GLU A 399 -1.62 2.52 -17.48
N MET A 400 -0.83 1.94 -16.58
CA MET A 400 -0.04 2.68 -15.59
C MET A 400 0.98 3.61 -16.25
N LEU A 401 1.81 3.11 -17.18
CA LEU A 401 2.82 3.92 -17.85
C LEU A 401 2.21 5.03 -18.71
N ALA A 402 1.10 4.74 -19.40
CA ALA A 402 0.39 5.73 -20.21
C ALA A 402 -0.24 6.83 -19.35
N LEU A 403 -0.85 6.46 -18.22
CA LEU A 403 -1.44 7.41 -17.29
C LEU A 403 -0.38 8.35 -16.68
N LEU A 404 0.76 7.79 -16.27
CA LEU A 404 1.86 8.58 -15.70
C LEU A 404 2.39 9.59 -16.71
N ALA A 405 2.59 9.15 -17.95
CA ALA A 405 3.02 10.01 -19.06
C ALA A 405 2.04 11.15 -19.32
N ASP A 406 0.75 10.85 -19.41
CA ASP A 406 -0.29 11.81 -19.76
C ASP A 406 -0.56 12.82 -18.63
N ARG A 407 -0.59 12.34 -17.37
CA ARG A 407 -1.03 13.16 -16.22
C ARG A 407 0.08 13.90 -15.48
N PHE A 408 1.31 13.43 -15.61
CA PHE A 408 2.45 13.98 -14.84
C PHE A 408 3.63 14.37 -15.71
N ASP A 409 3.53 14.26 -17.05
CA ASP A 409 4.66 14.48 -17.97
C ASP A 409 5.90 13.65 -17.57
N GLY A 410 5.68 12.57 -16.85
CA GLY A 410 6.71 11.80 -16.17
C GLY A 410 6.47 10.33 -16.39
N ARG A 411 7.55 9.59 -16.66
CA ARG A 411 7.51 8.13 -16.69
C ARG A 411 8.57 7.61 -15.75
N PRO A 412 8.28 6.59 -14.92
CA PRO A 412 9.34 5.78 -14.36
C PRO A 412 10.18 5.27 -15.53
N ASN A 413 11.50 5.22 -15.35
CA ASN A 413 12.43 4.86 -16.40
C ASN A 413 12.42 3.34 -16.64
N VAL A 414 11.30 2.86 -17.17
CA VAL A 414 11.04 1.47 -17.53
C VAL A 414 11.52 1.27 -18.97
N GLU A 415 12.70 0.67 -19.12
CA GLU A 415 13.24 0.39 -20.45
C GLU A 415 12.60 -0.85 -21.06
N ARG A 416 12.21 -1.83 -20.23
CA ARG A 416 11.74 -3.13 -20.70
C ARG A 416 10.66 -3.74 -19.83
N VAL A 417 9.84 -4.58 -20.45
CA VAL A 417 8.99 -5.56 -19.76
C VAL A 417 9.43 -6.97 -20.13
N CYS A 418 9.26 -7.93 -19.22
CA CYS A 418 9.61 -9.32 -19.51
C CYS A 418 8.61 -10.35 -19.01
N GLY A 419 8.65 -11.53 -19.61
CA GLY A 419 7.83 -12.69 -19.28
C GLY A 419 8.19 -13.91 -20.13
N GLY A 420 7.66 -15.09 -19.78
CA GLY A 420 7.81 -16.28 -20.61
C GLY A 420 7.17 -16.08 -21.99
N GLY A 421 7.77 -16.63 -23.04
CA GLY A 421 7.21 -16.55 -24.38
C GLY A 421 5.97 -17.44 -24.50
N PRO A 422 4.81 -16.96 -24.95
CA PRO A 422 3.58 -17.75 -24.92
C PRO A 422 3.70 -19.04 -25.74
N GLY A 423 3.53 -20.20 -25.09
CA GLY A 423 3.49 -21.50 -25.78
C GLY A 423 4.83 -22.03 -26.32
N ALA A 424 5.94 -21.32 -26.16
CA ALA A 424 7.25 -21.77 -26.62
C ALA A 424 7.79 -22.96 -25.80
N GLY A 425 8.38 -23.94 -26.49
CA GLY A 425 9.03 -25.09 -25.85
C GLY A 425 10.25 -24.71 -25.00
N TRP A 426 10.83 -23.53 -25.24
CA TRP A 426 12.07 -23.06 -24.59
C TRP A 426 11.89 -22.45 -23.19
N ASN A 427 10.65 -22.34 -22.70
CA ASN A 427 10.36 -21.70 -21.40
C ASN A 427 10.77 -22.54 -20.17
N GLY A 428 10.96 -23.85 -20.32
CA GLY A 428 11.13 -24.80 -19.21
C GLY A 428 9.88 -25.62 -18.94
N ALA A 429 9.71 -26.11 -17.69
CA ALA A 429 8.57 -26.93 -17.28
C ALA A 429 7.25 -26.39 -17.88
N ARG A 430 6.58 -27.23 -18.69
CA ARG A 430 5.38 -26.87 -19.47
C ARG A 430 4.44 -26.07 -18.58
N GLN A 431 4.18 -24.81 -18.94
CA GLN A 431 3.11 -24.04 -18.30
C GLN A 431 1.79 -24.75 -18.57
N SER A 432 1.36 -25.59 -17.63
CA SER A 432 0.04 -26.19 -17.65
C SER A 432 -0.96 -25.09 -17.32
N GLY A 433 -1.57 -24.53 -18.36
CA GLY A 433 -2.65 -23.55 -18.23
C GLY A 433 -2.29 -22.16 -18.74
N ALA A 434 -2.30 -22.00 -20.05
CA ALA A 434 -2.70 -20.74 -20.67
C ALA A 434 -3.62 -21.12 -21.84
N GLY A 435 -4.88 -20.67 -21.79
CA GLY A 435 -5.68 -20.59 -23.01
C GLY A 435 -4.85 -19.85 -24.06
N GLY A 436 -4.69 -20.46 -25.23
CA GLY A 436 -3.68 -20.07 -26.21
C GLY A 436 -3.69 -18.57 -26.50
N MET A 437 -2.66 -17.85 -26.06
CA MET A 437 -2.43 -16.49 -26.51
C MET A 437 -2.11 -16.58 -28.01
N ASN A 438 -3.02 -16.07 -28.84
CA ASN A 438 -2.82 -16.00 -30.30
C ASN A 438 -1.59 -15.13 -30.60
N MET A 439 -0.74 -15.57 -31.54
CA MET A 439 0.44 -14.83 -32.00
C MET A 439 0.13 -13.42 -32.53
N GLU A 440 -1.06 -13.19 -33.07
CA GLU A 440 -1.50 -11.85 -33.45
C GLU A 440 -1.66 -10.92 -32.24
N LEU A 441 -2.21 -11.45 -31.14
CA LEU A 441 -2.36 -10.71 -29.88
C LEU A 441 -0.99 -10.45 -29.25
N TRP A 442 -0.08 -11.42 -29.33
CA TRP A 442 1.30 -11.25 -28.89
C TRP A 442 2.01 -10.15 -29.69
N ALA A 443 1.98 -10.20 -31.02
CA ALA A 443 2.58 -9.20 -31.88
C ALA A 443 2.00 -7.80 -31.64
N ARG A 444 0.68 -7.70 -31.43
CA ARG A 444 0.03 -6.45 -31.04
C ARG A 444 0.54 -5.94 -29.69
N THR A 445 0.71 -6.83 -28.72
CA THR A 445 1.20 -6.48 -27.39
C THR A 445 2.64 -5.98 -27.45
N VAL A 446 3.51 -6.62 -28.23
CA VAL A 446 4.90 -6.18 -28.45
C VAL A 446 4.92 -4.79 -29.08
N ARG A 447 4.17 -4.58 -30.17
CA ARG A 447 4.07 -3.25 -30.82
C ARG A 447 3.59 -2.17 -29.87
N GLN A 448 2.56 -2.45 -29.07
CA GLN A 448 2.03 -1.48 -28.09
C GLN A 448 3.07 -1.05 -27.06
N PHE A 449 3.97 -1.93 -26.63
CA PHE A 449 5.07 -1.53 -25.75
C PHE A 449 6.16 -0.74 -26.51
N ASN A 450 6.51 -1.18 -27.71
CA ASN A 450 7.50 -0.50 -28.55
C ASN A 450 7.06 0.93 -28.93
N ASP A 451 5.77 1.15 -29.23
CA ASP A 451 5.19 2.48 -29.46
C ASP A 451 5.32 3.41 -28.24
N MET A 452 5.43 2.83 -27.04
CA MET A 452 5.70 3.56 -25.80
C MET A 452 7.20 3.76 -25.51
N GLY A 453 8.08 3.26 -26.39
CA GLY A 453 9.54 3.24 -26.20
C GLY A 453 10.03 2.17 -25.21
N VAL A 454 9.19 1.18 -24.89
CA VAL A 454 9.49 0.13 -23.91
C VAL A 454 9.73 -1.19 -24.65
N GLY A 455 10.92 -1.77 -24.52
CA GLY A 455 11.26 -3.03 -25.16
C GLY A 455 10.61 -4.25 -24.51
N VAL A 456 10.35 -5.30 -25.28
CA VAL A 456 9.91 -6.59 -24.77
C VAL A 456 11.06 -7.58 -24.70
N ARG A 457 11.19 -8.26 -23.54
CA ARG A 457 12.13 -9.36 -23.34
C ARG A 457 11.39 -10.67 -23.05
N CYS A 458 11.51 -11.65 -23.95
CA CYS A 458 11.06 -13.02 -23.66
C CYS A 458 12.07 -13.79 -22.82
N LEU A 459 11.60 -14.53 -21.82
CA LEU A 459 12.44 -15.37 -20.97
C LEU A 459 12.32 -16.84 -21.40
N PHE A 460 13.43 -17.41 -21.89
CA PHE A 460 13.57 -18.80 -22.30
C PHE A 460 14.56 -19.51 -21.37
N ASN A 461 14.05 -20.01 -20.25
CA ASN A 461 14.85 -20.51 -19.14
C ASN A 461 15.01 -22.04 -19.10
N ASP A 462 14.60 -22.79 -20.14
CA ASP A 462 14.97 -24.22 -20.18
C ASP A 462 16.48 -24.38 -20.37
N THR A 463 17.12 -25.03 -19.41
CA THR A 463 18.57 -25.26 -19.40
C THR A 463 18.98 -26.49 -20.21
N ARG A 464 18.01 -27.27 -20.71
CA ARG A 464 18.23 -28.56 -21.39
C ARG A 464 18.13 -28.48 -22.90
N ILE A 465 17.94 -27.28 -23.46
CA ILE A 465 17.76 -27.06 -24.90
C ILE A 465 19.00 -27.54 -25.65
N ALA A 466 18.81 -28.53 -26.51
CA ALA A 466 19.79 -29.05 -27.44
C ALA A 466 19.46 -28.61 -28.88
N SER A 467 20.36 -28.90 -29.83
CA SER A 467 20.15 -28.51 -31.24
C SER A 467 18.88 -29.07 -31.86
N ALA A 468 18.41 -30.23 -31.40
CA ALA A 468 17.16 -30.84 -31.85
C ALA A 468 15.90 -30.03 -31.46
N ASP A 469 15.99 -29.22 -30.40
CA ASP A 469 14.89 -28.43 -29.85
C ASP A 469 14.77 -27.05 -30.52
N LEU A 470 15.71 -26.67 -31.40
CA LEU A 470 15.75 -25.35 -32.05
C LEU A 470 14.67 -25.17 -33.13
N ASN A 471 14.01 -26.25 -33.55
CA ASN A 471 12.92 -26.24 -34.52
C ASN A 471 11.54 -25.98 -33.87
N ASP A 472 11.49 -25.36 -32.68
CA ASP A 472 10.25 -24.95 -32.03
C ASP A 472 9.58 -23.83 -32.85
N ASP A 473 8.52 -24.16 -33.60
CA ASP A 473 7.81 -23.21 -34.46
C ASP A 473 7.31 -21.98 -33.69
N MET A 474 6.83 -22.19 -32.46
CA MET A 474 6.33 -21.13 -31.61
C MET A 474 7.45 -20.19 -31.16
N GLY A 475 8.56 -20.74 -30.67
CA GLY A 475 9.76 -20.01 -30.27
C GLY A 475 10.31 -19.18 -31.43
N ASN A 476 10.46 -19.77 -32.62
CA ASN A 476 10.95 -19.04 -33.80
C ASN A 476 10.00 -17.91 -34.22
N ARG A 477 8.68 -18.12 -34.22
CA ARG A 477 7.70 -17.04 -34.48
C ARG A 477 7.76 -15.91 -33.46
N ILE A 478 8.03 -16.22 -32.19
CA ILE A 478 8.24 -15.19 -31.16
C ILE A 478 9.50 -14.37 -31.49
N LEU A 479 10.60 -15.01 -31.89
CA LEU A 479 11.82 -14.31 -32.29
C LEU A 479 11.59 -13.38 -33.49
N GLU A 480 10.86 -13.83 -34.50
CA GLU A 480 10.48 -13.00 -35.66
C GLU A 480 9.69 -11.74 -35.26
N ILE A 481 8.78 -11.87 -34.28
CA ILE A 481 8.00 -10.73 -33.78
C ILE A 481 8.85 -9.76 -32.95
N LEU A 482 9.78 -10.29 -32.16
CA LEU A 482 10.69 -9.47 -31.37
C LEU A 482 11.70 -8.75 -32.25
N ASP A 483 12.17 -9.38 -33.32
CA ASP A 483 13.14 -8.81 -34.27
C ASP A 483 12.45 -7.90 -35.30
N ASP A 484 11.80 -6.86 -34.80
CA ASP A 484 11.03 -5.89 -35.59
C ASP A 484 11.90 -4.76 -36.19
N GLY A 485 13.23 -4.86 -36.06
CA GLY A 485 14.19 -3.85 -36.50
C GLY A 485 14.32 -2.63 -35.59
N SER A 486 13.53 -2.52 -34.51
CA SER A 486 13.61 -1.38 -33.57
C SER A 486 14.88 -1.40 -32.70
N GLY A 487 15.45 -2.59 -32.48
CA GLY A 487 16.57 -2.80 -31.54
C GLY A 487 16.18 -2.66 -30.06
N LEU A 488 14.89 -2.48 -29.73
CA LEU A 488 14.39 -2.35 -28.36
C LEU A 488 14.27 -3.71 -27.66
N ASN A 489 13.86 -4.72 -28.42
CA ASN A 489 13.49 -6.04 -27.92
C ASN A 489 14.70 -6.96 -27.66
N GLY A 490 14.46 -8.02 -26.91
CA GLY A 490 15.49 -8.99 -26.60
C GLY A 490 14.99 -10.31 -26.02
N VAL A 491 15.96 -11.15 -25.63
CA VAL A 491 15.70 -12.47 -25.07
C VAL A 491 16.58 -12.66 -23.84
N GLY A 492 15.98 -13.15 -22.76
CA GLY A 492 16.70 -13.65 -21.58
C GLY A 492 16.74 -15.17 -21.61
N LEU A 493 17.92 -15.78 -21.48
CA LEU A 493 18.07 -17.21 -21.72
C LEU A 493 19.08 -17.90 -20.81
N ALA A 494 18.89 -19.21 -20.63
CA ALA A 494 19.79 -20.09 -19.89
C ALA A 494 20.66 -20.99 -20.77
N SER A 495 20.23 -21.32 -21.99
CA SER A 495 20.96 -22.22 -22.90
C SER A 495 21.88 -21.48 -23.86
N ASP A 496 23.15 -21.88 -23.88
CA ASP A 496 24.15 -21.39 -24.84
C ASP A 496 23.85 -21.80 -26.28
N VAL A 497 23.29 -22.99 -26.48
CA VAL A 497 22.88 -23.47 -27.80
C VAL A 497 21.80 -22.56 -28.39
N LEU A 498 20.84 -22.16 -27.57
CA LEU A 498 19.81 -21.20 -27.99
C LEU A 498 20.39 -19.80 -28.22
N ALA A 499 21.37 -19.37 -27.42
CA ALA A 499 22.05 -18.09 -27.60
C ALA A 499 22.67 -17.97 -28.99
N ASP A 500 23.41 -19.00 -29.41
CA ASP A 500 24.12 -19.03 -30.68
C ASP A 500 23.14 -19.11 -31.86
N HIS A 501 22.07 -19.89 -31.73
CA HIS A 501 20.97 -19.93 -32.69
C HIS A 501 20.35 -18.54 -32.91
N ILE A 502 19.99 -17.84 -31.83
CA ILE A 502 19.39 -16.50 -31.91
C ILE A 502 20.38 -15.50 -32.52
N ARG A 503 21.66 -15.51 -32.10
CA ARG A 503 22.68 -14.62 -32.68
C ARG A 503 22.83 -14.81 -34.19
N SER A 504 22.75 -16.05 -34.69
CA SER A 504 22.92 -16.34 -36.11
C SER A 504 21.74 -15.86 -36.98
N ARG A 505 20.51 -15.92 -36.44
CA ARG A 505 19.28 -15.61 -37.19
C ARG A 505 18.73 -14.21 -36.95
N HIS A 506 18.93 -13.68 -35.73
CA HIS A 506 18.36 -12.43 -35.25
C HIS A 506 19.43 -11.57 -34.55
N PRO A 507 20.48 -11.12 -35.27
CA PRO A 507 21.62 -10.41 -34.67
C PRO A 507 21.24 -9.08 -34.00
N GLY A 508 20.07 -8.51 -34.34
CA GLY A 508 19.54 -7.28 -33.74
C GLY A 508 18.99 -7.45 -32.32
N LEU A 509 18.64 -8.68 -31.91
CA LEU A 509 18.07 -8.94 -30.59
C LEU A 509 19.12 -8.84 -29.48
N LYS A 510 18.77 -8.13 -28.40
CA LYS A 510 19.61 -8.06 -27.19
C LYS A 510 19.51 -9.36 -26.40
N LEU A 511 20.64 -9.98 -26.09
CA LEU A 511 20.68 -11.21 -25.32
C LEU A 511 21.05 -10.94 -23.87
N THR A 512 20.27 -11.49 -22.95
CA THR A 512 20.52 -11.44 -21.50
C THR A 512 20.79 -12.84 -20.98
N ALA A 513 21.94 -13.04 -20.32
CA ALA A 513 22.14 -14.23 -19.50
C ALA A 513 21.14 -14.18 -18.34
N SER A 514 20.22 -15.15 -18.26
CA SER A 514 19.20 -15.15 -17.22
C SER A 514 19.78 -15.55 -15.86
N ALA A 515 19.10 -15.19 -14.78
CA ALA A 515 19.55 -15.58 -13.44
C ALA A 515 19.52 -17.11 -13.24
N VAL A 516 18.65 -17.82 -13.97
CA VAL A 516 18.63 -19.29 -14.00
C VAL A 516 19.97 -19.82 -14.54
N LYS A 517 20.54 -19.19 -15.58
CA LYS A 517 21.86 -19.55 -16.11
C LYS A 517 22.93 -19.49 -15.03
N THR A 518 23.03 -18.33 -14.39
CA THR A 518 24.03 -18.05 -13.35
C THR A 518 23.93 -19.03 -12.18
N ILE A 519 22.70 -19.37 -11.76
CA ILE A 519 22.46 -20.32 -10.68
C ILE A 519 22.87 -21.74 -11.09
N VAL A 520 22.42 -22.20 -12.26
CA VAL A 520 22.64 -23.58 -12.72
C VAL A 520 24.11 -23.86 -13.03
N GLU A 521 24.86 -22.85 -13.48
CA GLU A 521 26.30 -22.95 -13.71
C GLU A 521 27.14 -22.86 -12.42
N GLY A 522 26.48 -22.76 -11.25
CA GLY A 522 27.13 -22.61 -9.94
C GLY A 522 27.94 -21.32 -9.85
N GLY A 523 27.60 -20.31 -10.65
CA GLY A 523 28.34 -19.07 -10.85
C GLY A 523 28.34 -18.10 -9.68
N GLY A 524 27.43 -18.30 -8.72
CA GLY A 524 27.19 -17.35 -7.65
C GLY A 524 28.43 -17.03 -6.81
N GLY A 525 28.60 -15.76 -6.47
CA GLY A 525 29.74 -15.24 -5.71
C GLY A 525 31.08 -15.20 -6.48
N ARG A 526 31.10 -15.50 -7.79
CA ARG A 526 32.36 -15.59 -8.57
C ARG A 526 32.45 -14.48 -9.63
N VAL A 527 33.35 -13.53 -9.42
CA VAL A 527 33.63 -12.42 -10.36
C VAL A 527 33.93 -12.91 -11.77
N GLU A 528 34.81 -13.90 -11.90
CA GLU A 528 35.26 -14.46 -13.18
C GLU A 528 34.09 -15.03 -14.00
N HIS A 529 33.11 -15.63 -13.33
CA HIS A 529 31.94 -16.19 -13.97
C HIS A 529 31.06 -15.09 -14.59
N TYR A 530 30.74 -14.06 -13.82
CA TYR A 530 29.96 -12.92 -14.31
C TYR A 530 30.65 -12.18 -15.45
N GLN A 531 31.97 -12.00 -15.36
CA GLN A 531 32.77 -11.39 -16.43
C GLN A 531 32.81 -12.25 -17.69
N SER A 532 32.86 -13.58 -17.57
CA SER A 532 32.75 -14.50 -18.70
C SER A 532 31.39 -14.35 -19.41
N LEU A 533 30.30 -14.31 -18.65
CA LEU A 533 28.96 -14.07 -19.21
C LEU A 533 28.86 -12.71 -19.89
N ALA A 534 29.44 -11.66 -19.29
CA ALA A 534 29.42 -10.30 -19.84
C ALA A 534 30.17 -10.17 -21.17
N LYS A 535 31.09 -11.09 -21.50
CA LYS A 535 31.75 -11.16 -22.82
C LYS A 535 30.84 -11.71 -23.91
N ARG A 536 29.84 -12.52 -23.56
CA ARG A 536 28.97 -13.23 -24.51
C ARG A 536 27.57 -12.64 -24.62
N PHE A 537 27.07 -12.05 -23.54
CA PHE A 537 25.72 -11.50 -23.45
C PHE A 537 25.76 -9.97 -23.36
N ASP A 538 24.72 -9.32 -23.89
CA ASP A 538 24.59 -7.85 -23.81
C ASP A 538 24.34 -7.39 -22.36
N THR A 539 23.66 -8.23 -21.59
CA THR A 539 23.34 -8.03 -20.17
C THR A 539 23.41 -9.36 -19.43
N VAL A 540 23.75 -9.33 -18.14
CA VAL A 540 23.82 -10.50 -17.27
C VAL A 540 22.98 -10.23 -16.04
N ALA A 541 21.94 -11.05 -15.84
CA ALA A 541 21.11 -10.96 -14.66
C ALA A 541 21.84 -11.60 -13.47
N LEU A 542 22.07 -10.82 -12.42
CA LEU A 542 22.73 -11.31 -11.22
C LEU A 542 21.85 -12.35 -10.51
N CYS A 543 22.47 -13.26 -9.75
CA CYS A 543 21.71 -14.08 -8.80
C CYS A 543 21.19 -13.15 -7.69
N SER A 544 19.97 -13.37 -7.18
CA SER A 544 19.37 -12.48 -6.17
C SER A 544 20.23 -12.34 -4.90
N GLU A 545 20.90 -13.41 -4.47
CA GLU A 545 21.75 -13.42 -3.26
C GLU A 545 22.97 -12.51 -3.41
N ASP A 546 23.59 -12.56 -4.59
CA ASP A 546 24.81 -11.82 -4.89
C ASP A 546 24.55 -10.31 -5.02
N GLY A 547 23.29 -9.89 -5.16
CA GLY A 547 22.91 -8.48 -5.17
C GLY A 547 23.14 -7.77 -3.83
N PHE A 548 23.37 -8.51 -2.75
CA PHE A 548 23.65 -7.98 -1.42
C PHE A 548 25.15 -8.00 -1.06
N ASP A 549 26.00 -8.55 -1.93
CA ASP A 549 27.45 -8.65 -1.72
C ASP A 549 28.16 -7.44 -2.35
N GLU A 550 28.36 -6.38 -1.56
CA GLU A 550 28.97 -5.13 -2.05
C GLU A 550 30.42 -5.31 -2.54
N ASP A 551 31.18 -6.26 -1.98
CA ASP A 551 32.56 -6.55 -2.37
C ASP A 551 32.61 -7.26 -3.74
N LEU A 552 31.69 -8.19 -3.98
CA LEU A 552 31.50 -8.79 -5.30
C LEU A 552 31.08 -7.71 -6.31
N LEU A 553 30.05 -6.93 -5.99
CA LEU A 553 29.51 -5.88 -6.86
C LEU A 553 30.57 -4.83 -7.23
N ALA A 554 31.47 -4.48 -6.32
CA ALA A 554 32.55 -3.53 -6.60
C ALA A 554 33.47 -3.96 -7.75
N GLN A 555 33.54 -5.27 -8.04
CA GLN A 555 34.44 -5.88 -9.03
C GLN A 555 33.76 -6.23 -10.37
N LEU A 556 32.43 -6.13 -10.47
CA LEU A 556 31.70 -6.47 -11.69
C LEU A 556 31.57 -5.29 -12.65
N ASP A 557 31.34 -5.61 -13.93
CA ASP A 557 31.00 -4.61 -14.95
C ASP A 557 29.56 -4.09 -14.75
N ARG A 558 29.45 -2.94 -14.11
CA ARG A 558 28.19 -2.29 -13.71
C ARG A 558 27.25 -1.99 -14.89
N ASP A 559 27.80 -1.84 -16.09
CA ASP A 559 27.01 -1.57 -17.31
C ASP A 559 26.43 -2.84 -17.93
N ARG A 560 27.00 -4.00 -17.58
CA ARG A 560 26.56 -5.31 -18.07
C ARG A 560 25.63 -6.03 -17.09
N ILE A 561 25.68 -5.69 -15.82
CA ILE A 561 24.92 -6.40 -14.79
C ILE A 561 23.53 -5.79 -14.58
N GLU A 562 22.52 -6.66 -14.48
CA GLU A 562 21.15 -6.33 -14.09
C GLU A 562 20.88 -6.90 -12.68
N ILE A 563 20.61 -6.03 -11.71
CA ILE A 563 20.35 -6.39 -10.32
C ILE A 563 18.89 -6.83 -10.17
N LEU A 564 18.65 -7.96 -9.49
CA LEU A 564 17.29 -8.43 -9.23
C LEU A 564 16.74 -7.82 -7.95
N VAL A 565 15.51 -7.32 -8.02
CA VAL A 565 14.81 -6.70 -6.91
C VAL A 565 13.45 -7.38 -6.76
N ASN A 566 12.91 -7.39 -5.54
CA ASN A 566 11.62 -7.96 -5.18
C ASN A 566 11.59 -9.51 -5.16
N ASP A 567 12.62 -10.13 -4.58
CA ASP A 567 12.68 -11.58 -4.40
C ASP A 567 12.06 -11.99 -3.06
N ASP A 568 10.85 -12.57 -3.14
CA ASP A 568 10.10 -13.03 -1.98
C ASP A 568 10.58 -14.38 -1.41
N ALA A 569 11.67 -14.95 -1.94
CA ALA A 569 12.31 -16.11 -1.33
C ALA A 569 12.87 -15.78 0.07
N PRO A 570 12.84 -16.75 1.01
CA PRO A 570 13.39 -16.54 2.35
C PRO A 570 14.90 -16.30 2.30
N TRP A 571 15.37 -15.49 3.25
CA TRP A 571 16.79 -15.31 3.52
C TRP A 571 17.32 -16.57 4.24
N CYS A 572 17.81 -17.54 3.49
CA CYS A 572 18.61 -18.60 4.09
C CYS A 572 19.97 -17.99 4.44
N GLY A 573 20.21 -17.70 5.72
CA GLY A 573 21.56 -17.37 6.18
C GLY A 573 22.54 -18.44 5.69
N ALA A 574 23.77 -18.05 5.40
CA ALA A 574 24.84 -19.01 5.14
C ALA A 574 25.05 -19.86 6.40
N ALA A 575 24.33 -20.98 6.52
CA ALA A 575 24.78 -22.08 7.36
C ALA A 575 26.04 -22.62 6.67
N ASP A 576 27.17 -22.54 7.36
CA ASP A 576 28.50 -22.91 6.87
C ASP A 576 28.46 -24.21 6.06
N GLY A 577 28.73 -24.10 4.75
CA GLY A 577 28.96 -25.24 3.86
C GLY A 577 27.76 -25.79 3.08
N ALA A 578 26.54 -25.24 3.19
CA ALA A 578 25.46 -25.60 2.27
C ALA A 578 25.70 -24.98 0.88
N PRO A 579 25.50 -25.71 -0.24
CA PRO A 579 25.64 -25.12 -1.57
C PRO A 579 24.66 -23.95 -1.73
N LYS A 580 25.17 -22.74 -2.01
CA LYS A 580 24.36 -21.62 -2.48
C LYS A 580 23.50 -22.12 -3.65
N GLY A 581 22.18 -22.15 -3.49
CA GLY A 581 21.24 -22.66 -4.51
C GLY A 581 20.68 -24.07 -4.32
N SER A 582 20.80 -24.73 -3.15
CA SER A 582 20.07 -25.98 -2.90
C SER A 582 18.55 -25.76 -2.93
N ALA A 583 17.87 -26.44 -3.85
CA ALA A 583 16.50 -26.20 -4.28
C ALA A 583 15.39 -26.62 -3.30
N ASP A 584 15.51 -26.38 -1.99
CA ASP A 584 14.37 -26.56 -1.08
C ASP A 584 13.56 -25.26 -0.94
N ARG A 585 12.79 -24.97 -2.00
CA ARG A 585 11.92 -23.78 -2.15
C ARG A 585 10.59 -23.90 -1.38
N ARG A 586 10.46 -24.82 -0.42
CA ARG A 586 9.13 -25.24 0.10
C ARG A 586 8.53 -24.39 1.22
N ALA A 587 9.25 -23.43 1.78
CA ALA A 587 8.66 -22.50 2.74
C ALA A 587 8.73 -21.06 2.23
N MET A 588 7.60 -20.53 1.74
CA MET A 588 7.50 -19.09 1.49
C MET A 588 7.33 -18.37 2.84
N PRO A 589 8.12 -17.33 3.15
CA PRO A 589 7.99 -16.58 4.41
C PRO A 589 6.57 -16.03 4.63
N MET A 590 5.85 -15.74 3.56
CA MET A 590 4.49 -15.20 3.59
C MET A 590 3.40 -16.12 4.16
N SER A 591 3.58 -17.45 4.18
CA SER A 591 2.55 -18.37 4.69
C SER A 591 2.62 -18.59 6.20
N ALA A 592 3.78 -18.38 6.81
CA ALA A 592 3.98 -18.52 8.25
C ALA A 592 4.04 -17.16 8.96
N LEU A 593 4.52 -16.11 8.27
CA LEU A 593 4.86 -14.81 8.86
C LEU A 593 5.67 -15.00 10.16
N ASP A 594 6.79 -15.69 10.02
CA ASP A 594 7.74 -15.89 11.10
C ASP A 594 8.67 -14.68 11.20
N ALA A 595 8.82 -14.10 12.39
CA ALA A 595 9.64 -12.92 12.62
C ALA A 595 11.14 -13.21 12.35
N ASP A 596 11.56 -14.47 12.43
CA ASP A 596 12.95 -14.88 12.36
C ASP A 596 13.53 -14.95 10.93
N VAL A 597 12.69 -14.85 9.89
CA VAL A 597 13.12 -15.01 8.50
C VAL A 597 12.61 -13.87 7.62
N ARG A 598 13.51 -12.94 7.23
CA ARG A 598 13.18 -11.94 6.20
C ARG A 598 13.20 -12.55 4.80
N SER A 599 12.53 -11.94 3.83
CA SER A 599 12.72 -12.26 2.41
C SER A 599 13.93 -11.54 1.81
N ARG A 600 14.38 -11.95 0.62
CA ARG A 600 15.45 -11.30 -0.17
C ARG A 600 14.98 -10.02 -0.86
N ASN A 601 14.18 -9.21 -0.16
CA ASN A 601 13.77 -7.89 -0.59
C ASN A 601 14.74 -6.85 -0.04
N PHE A 602 15.24 -5.97 -0.92
CA PHE A 602 16.09 -4.86 -0.50
C PHE A 602 15.29 -3.88 0.36
N THR A 603 15.89 -3.46 1.47
CA THR A 603 15.53 -2.19 2.12
C THR A 603 15.87 -1.02 1.22
N THR A 604 15.28 0.14 1.50
CA THR A 604 15.60 1.39 0.81
C THR A 604 17.10 1.70 0.91
N ALA A 605 17.69 1.48 2.09
CA ALA A 605 19.12 1.69 2.32
C ALA A 605 20.02 0.70 1.59
N GLU A 606 19.68 -0.59 1.55
CA GLU A 606 20.46 -1.60 0.81
C GLU A 606 20.43 -1.32 -0.71
N LEU A 607 19.27 -1.05 -1.28
CA LEU A 607 19.17 -0.75 -2.72
C LEU A 607 19.91 0.54 -3.07
N LYS A 608 19.86 1.55 -2.18
CA LYS A 608 20.61 2.80 -2.36
C LYS A 608 22.11 2.56 -2.39
N ARG A 609 22.66 1.66 -1.57
CA ARG A 609 24.10 1.32 -1.62
C ARG A 609 24.48 0.67 -2.95
N VAL A 610 23.67 -0.27 -3.46
CA VAL A 610 23.88 -0.86 -4.79
C VAL A 610 23.86 0.21 -5.88
N TYR A 611 22.91 1.15 -5.79
CA TYR A 611 22.85 2.28 -6.72
C TYR A 611 24.08 3.21 -6.60
N ASP A 612 24.58 3.47 -5.40
CA ASP A 612 25.76 4.32 -5.14
C ASP A 612 27.07 3.67 -5.61
N LEU A 613 27.11 2.34 -5.69
CA LEU A 613 28.16 1.61 -6.40
C LEU A 613 28.14 1.86 -7.91
N GLY A 614 27.16 2.59 -8.46
CA GLY A 614 27.09 2.97 -9.87
C GLY A 614 26.21 2.06 -10.72
N TYR A 615 25.49 1.10 -10.11
CA TYR A 615 24.54 0.27 -10.84
C TYR A 615 23.32 1.08 -11.25
N ARG A 616 22.88 0.87 -12.48
CA ARG A 616 21.70 1.55 -13.06
C ARG A 616 20.67 0.61 -13.65
N ARG A 617 20.93 -0.69 -13.80
CA ARG A 617 19.96 -1.64 -14.36
C ARG A 617 19.40 -2.54 -13.28
N PHE A 618 18.09 -2.48 -13.10
CA PHE A 618 17.37 -3.25 -12.10
C PHE A 618 16.23 -4.01 -12.77
N ARG A 619 16.01 -5.25 -12.35
CA ARG A 619 14.83 -6.04 -12.75
C ARG A 619 13.94 -6.26 -11.55
N LEU A 620 12.71 -5.76 -11.64
CA LEU A 620 11.67 -6.02 -10.67
C LEU A 620 11.03 -7.38 -10.97
N GLN A 621 11.19 -8.33 -10.05
CA GLN A 621 10.54 -9.64 -10.16
C GLN A 621 9.06 -9.57 -9.78
N SER A 622 8.23 -10.34 -10.47
CA SER A 622 6.80 -10.41 -10.17
C SER A 622 6.54 -11.27 -8.94
N ALA A 623 5.96 -10.68 -7.90
CA ALA A 623 5.61 -11.37 -6.65
C ALA A 623 4.36 -12.27 -6.75
N GLY A 624 3.56 -12.17 -7.81
CA GLY A 624 2.38 -13.03 -7.94
C GLY A 624 1.32 -12.59 -8.96
N ARG A 625 0.23 -13.36 -8.99
CA ARG A 625 -0.91 -13.17 -9.89
C ARG A 625 -1.88 -12.06 -9.45
N ASN A 626 -1.78 -11.57 -8.21
CA ASN A 626 -2.66 -10.50 -7.74
C ASN A 626 -2.16 -9.14 -8.26
N PRO A 627 -3.01 -8.39 -8.98
CA PRO A 627 -2.55 -7.18 -9.64
C PRO A 627 -2.37 -5.98 -8.68
N ASN A 628 -3.03 -5.96 -7.51
CA ASN A 628 -2.79 -4.94 -6.48
C ASN A 628 -1.42 -5.10 -5.81
N LEU A 629 -0.97 -6.34 -5.64
CA LEU A 629 0.41 -6.62 -5.18
C LEU A 629 1.42 -6.15 -6.20
N PHE A 630 1.18 -6.50 -7.45
CA PHE A 630 2.07 -6.18 -8.54
C PHE A 630 2.19 -4.66 -8.74
N LEU A 631 1.07 -3.94 -8.71
CA LEU A 631 1.06 -2.49 -8.75
C LEU A 631 1.84 -1.89 -7.57
N TYR A 632 1.58 -2.35 -6.33
CA TYR A 632 2.30 -1.88 -5.16
C TYR A 632 3.83 -2.05 -5.29
N ASP A 633 4.28 -3.22 -5.75
CA ASP A 633 5.71 -3.49 -5.98
C ASP A 633 6.31 -2.59 -7.07
N ILE A 634 5.61 -2.33 -8.17
CA ILE A 634 6.11 -1.42 -9.20
C ILE A 634 6.25 0.00 -8.65
N LEU A 635 5.18 0.52 -8.04
CA LEU A 635 5.17 1.92 -7.61
C LEU A 635 6.19 2.18 -6.50
N ARG A 636 6.38 1.25 -5.55
CA ARG A 636 7.32 1.42 -4.42
C ARG A 636 8.78 1.59 -4.84
N TYR A 637 9.19 0.95 -5.93
CA TYR A 637 10.57 1.05 -6.41
C TYR A 637 10.75 2.11 -7.49
N THR A 638 9.70 2.47 -8.23
CA THR A 638 9.88 3.27 -9.45
C THR A 638 9.40 4.71 -9.34
N LEU A 639 8.50 5.03 -8.41
CA LEU A 639 7.91 6.36 -8.27
C LEU A 639 8.35 7.08 -7.01
N GLU A 640 8.15 8.40 -7.00
CA GLU A 640 8.23 9.22 -5.80
C GLU A 640 7.26 8.67 -4.72
N PRO A 641 7.78 8.24 -3.54
CA PRO A 641 7.01 7.44 -2.59
C PRO A 641 6.09 8.25 -1.67
N ASN A 642 6.25 9.58 -1.55
CA ASN A 642 5.55 10.38 -0.55
C ASN A 642 4.24 11.01 -1.03
N LEU A 643 4.22 11.53 -2.25
CA LEU A 643 3.11 12.27 -2.85
C LEU A 643 2.49 11.48 -4.00
N LEU A 644 3.30 10.94 -4.92
CA LEU A 644 2.77 10.27 -6.11
C LEU A 644 2.29 8.86 -5.83
N LEU A 645 3.14 8.01 -5.25
CA LEU A 645 2.78 6.60 -5.00
C LEU A 645 1.43 6.47 -4.29
N PRO A 646 1.14 7.19 -3.18
CA PRO A 646 -0.14 7.04 -2.48
C PRO A 646 -1.33 7.47 -3.34
N VAL A 647 -1.18 8.53 -4.15
CA VAL A 647 -2.26 9.02 -5.01
C VAL A 647 -2.51 8.04 -6.16
N VAL A 648 -1.46 7.66 -6.88
CA VAL A 648 -1.55 6.74 -8.03
C VAL A 648 -2.06 5.37 -7.58
N PHE A 649 -1.51 4.82 -6.49
CA PHE A 649 -1.92 3.54 -5.97
C PHE A 649 -3.42 3.53 -5.62
N LYS A 650 -3.87 4.51 -4.83
CA LYS A 650 -5.27 4.63 -4.41
C LYS A 650 -6.23 4.84 -5.61
N SER A 651 -5.83 5.59 -6.64
CA SER A 651 -6.64 5.77 -7.85
C SER A 651 -6.85 4.45 -8.59
N PHE A 652 -5.76 3.74 -8.90
CA PHE A 652 -5.83 2.48 -9.64
C PHE A 652 -6.62 1.41 -8.91
N THR A 653 -6.38 1.22 -7.62
CA THR A 653 -7.08 0.20 -6.85
C THR A 653 -8.57 0.53 -6.76
N ASN A 654 -8.93 1.75 -6.38
CA ASN A 654 -10.34 2.12 -6.18
C ASN A 654 -11.13 2.21 -7.50
N ASP A 655 -10.52 2.60 -8.62
CA ASP A 655 -11.20 2.65 -9.92
C ASP A 655 -11.43 1.23 -10.48
N TRP A 656 -10.45 0.33 -10.36
CA TRP A 656 -10.62 -1.05 -10.80
C TRP A 656 -11.75 -1.77 -10.04
N ALA A 657 -11.93 -1.45 -8.76
CA ALA A 657 -13.05 -1.92 -7.95
C ALA A 657 -14.40 -1.55 -8.58
N ARG A 658 -14.50 -0.31 -9.05
CA ARG A 658 -15.73 0.25 -9.63
C ARG A 658 -16.02 -0.36 -10.98
N GLU A 659 -15.00 -0.56 -11.81
CA GLU A 659 -15.14 -1.26 -13.10
C GLU A 659 -15.59 -2.72 -12.92
N GLN A 660 -15.02 -3.45 -11.95
CA GLN A 660 -15.45 -4.82 -11.66
C GLN A 660 -16.88 -4.87 -11.10
N ALA A 661 -17.25 -3.91 -10.24
CA ALA A 661 -18.61 -3.80 -9.72
C ALA A 661 -19.63 -3.43 -10.81
N SER A 662 -19.29 -2.55 -11.75
CA SER A 662 -20.16 -2.23 -12.90
C SER A 662 -20.33 -3.42 -13.85
N VAL A 663 -19.26 -4.18 -14.11
CA VAL A 663 -19.35 -5.40 -14.93
C VAL A 663 -20.20 -6.49 -14.24
N ALA A 664 -20.16 -6.58 -12.91
CA ALA A 664 -21.00 -7.49 -12.14
C ALA A 664 -22.49 -7.07 -12.11
N LEU A 665 -22.78 -5.77 -12.27
CA LEU A 665 -24.15 -5.24 -12.35
C LEU A 665 -24.76 -5.37 -13.75
N ASP A 666 -23.94 -5.33 -14.80
CA ASP A 666 -24.39 -5.42 -16.20
C ASP A 666 -24.42 -6.85 -16.77
N GLY A 667 -23.93 -7.86 -16.04
CA GLY A 667 -23.82 -9.25 -16.50
C GLY A 667 -24.26 -10.29 -15.47
N THR A 668 -25.55 -10.63 -15.47
CA THR A 668 -26.14 -11.91 -15.01
C THR A 668 -25.59 -12.56 -13.74
N GLY A 669 -26.35 -12.47 -12.63
CA GLY A 669 -26.71 -13.61 -11.77
C GLY A 669 -25.65 -14.68 -11.45
N LEU A 670 -24.43 -14.30 -11.10
CA LEU A 670 -23.44 -15.20 -10.51
C LEU A 670 -23.19 -14.77 -9.07
N GLN A 671 -23.48 -15.69 -8.16
CA GLN A 671 -23.32 -15.56 -6.72
C GLN A 671 -22.01 -14.85 -6.37
N ALA A 672 -22.13 -13.84 -5.52
CA ALA A 672 -21.01 -13.28 -4.79
C ALA A 672 -20.25 -14.44 -4.11
N SER A 673 -19.14 -14.84 -4.72
CA SER A 673 -18.08 -15.49 -3.98
C SER A 673 -17.45 -14.40 -3.12
N GLN A 674 -18.07 -14.18 -1.96
CA GLN A 674 -17.28 -13.84 -0.79
C GLN A 674 -16.21 -14.93 -0.69
N SER A 675 -14.98 -14.55 -0.99
CA SER A 675 -13.80 -15.32 -0.59
C SER A 675 -12.86 -14.33 0.09
N PRO A 676 -12.30 -14.73 1.24
CA PRO A 676 -11.80 -13.85 2.30
C PRO A 676 -10.56 -13.03 1.94
#